data_AF-A0A6J4NSA5-F1
#
_entry.id   AF-A0A6J4NSA5-F1
#
_cell.length_a   1.000
_cell.length_b   1.000
_cell.length_c   1.000
_cell.angle_alpha   90.00
_cell.angle_beta   90.00
_cell.angle_gamma   90.00
#
_symmetry.space_group_name_H-M   'P 1'
#
loop_
_entity.id
_entity.type
_entity.pdbx_description
1 polymer ?
#
loop_
_entity_poly.entity_id
_entity_poly.type
_entity_poly.pdbx_seq_one_letter_code
_entity_poly.pdbx_strand_id
1 'polypeptide(L)'
;MHVAFINPQGNFDPEDSYWTAHPDFGGQLVYVKELALAMGNLGHRVDIVTRRVVDPEWPEFAGETDAYPGHENVRILRVPCGPDGFLPKEELWPYLGTEFVPNLLSFYEREDSLPDTVTSHYGDGGLCAVLIEDRTGIPFSFTAHSLGAQKMDKMGVRRRDIAETDKKYHFSKRIVAERLAMNRSRLNVTSTGQERFVQYTHNAYRGAVDPMDGDHFAAVPPGVAMHIFDKNSRADDEGAVRGHVLACLERDLDPERVGLPCVVASSRLDPKKNHRALVEAFASSPTLRESANLVVLTGNMENPLEDYSDADDGERAVLDGIMETMDRARMRGMVSMFAVRGQRRLAAAYRFLSERRSVFALTANYEPFGLAPLEAMAAGLPAVVTKNGGPSESLREGDEEYGLLVDPGDPEEVAAGLYSVVGDVGRWRRYAEAGYGRVLAKYTWERTAEGYLDAIAKERRVGEEDPADGFPTPRVRLESPKYFTDPGSDEGTSLETLDRLYFGLDVLAVGESLVDFISHEFRISLRTADRFSRYLGGQPANVAVYVAKLGGRSAVITKVGADYFGEFVEDQLGRHGVSTEGVHRAPGEPTTNAFVTRTVNVPDFQVNRGADALLNIREVPDELVERARAVHTSAFALSRDPQRLAVRRAMRLGARLGKVVSLDPNYDPRVWPDREEAWEVLAEVLPYATIVKPSLEDARRLFDPNMSDDALEEACLDTFHDLGAQVVVMTRSGGVVVVSDGSSVERVGPLPKVNVQSVTGARDAFWSALLVAHLDGKDWPTSVRFAHEVAALKLGMEGHVERMIDRETLYRRLEQGADQRA
;
A
#
# COMPACT_ATOMS: atom_id res chain seq x y z
N MET A 1 -32.51 5.62 4.59
CA MET A 1 -31.89 5.92 3.28
C MET A 1 -32.08 4.73 2.37
N HIS A 2 -32.14 4.94 1.06
CA HIS A 2 -32.08 3.93 0.01
C HIS A 2 -30.64 3.84 -0.52
N VAL A 3 -29.99 2.68 -0.39
CA VAL A 3 -28.57 2.48 -0.75
C VAL A 3 -28.44 1.38 -1.81
N ALA A 4 -27.78 1.67 -2.93
CA ALA A 4 -27.49 0.67 -3.96
C ALA A 4 -26.05 0.15 -3.82
N PHE A 5 -25.90 -1.15 -3.64
CA PHE A 5 -24.63 -1.87 -3.58
C PHE A 5 -24.30 -2.40 -4.97
N ILE A 6 -23.35 -1.76 -5.65
CA ILE A 6 -23.02 -2.06 -7.04
C ILE A 6 -21.89 -3.10 -7.09
N ASN A 7 -22.23 -4.33 -7.49
CA ASN A 7 -21.34 -5.49 -7.55
C ASN A 7 -21.64 -6.35 -8.81
N PRO A 8 -21.21 -5.91 -10.02
CA PRO A 8 -21.56 -6.56 -11.28
C PRO A 8 -21.05 -8.00 -11.42
N GLN A 9 -19.78 -8.26 -11.07
CA GLN A 9 -19.22 -9.61 -11.03
C GLN A 9 -19.87 -10.49 -9.94
N GLY A 10 -19.71 -11.80 -10.08
CA GLY A 10 -20.29 -12.74 -9.12
C GLY A 10 -21.82 -12.81 -9.23
N ASN A 11 -22.48 -13.42 -8.26
CA ASN A 11 -23.94 -13.34 -8.12
C ASN A 11 -24.39 -13.69 -6.70
N PHE A 12 -25.67 -13.47 -6.43
CA PHE A 12 -26.31 -13.68 -5.14
C PHE A 12 -27.60 -14.47 -5.34
N ASP A 13 -27.95 -15.32 -4.38
CA ASP A 13 -29.22 -16.02 -4.29
C ASP A 13 -29.59 -16.24 -2.81
N PRO A 14 -30.87 -16.47 -2.47
CA PRO A 14 -31.32 -16.58 -1.08
C PRO A 14 -30.63 -17.68 -0.26
N GLU A 15 -30.14 -18.73 -0.93
CA GLU A 15 -29.57 -19.93 -0.30
C GLU A 15 -28.02 -19.97 -0.39
N ASP A 16 -27.39 -18.93 -0.94
CA ASP A 16 -25.93 -18.84 -1.15
C ASP A 16 -25.36 -20.05 -1.92
N SER A 17 -26.13 -20.57 -2.88
CA SER A 17 -25.99 -21.92 -3.45
C SER A 17 -24.63 -22.23 -4.05
N TYR A 18 -23.89 -21.19 -4.48
CA TYR A 18 -22.72 -21.35 -5.35
C TYR A 18 -21.45 -20.65 -4.86
N TRP A 19 -21.42 -20.09 -3.66
CA TRP A 19 -20.31 -19.20 -3.27
C TRP A 19 -18.91 -19.82 -3.23
N THR A 20 -18.81 -21.16 -3.23
CA THR A 20 -17.54 -21.90 -3.33
C THR A 20 -17.33 -22.57 -4.68
N ALA A 21 -18.25 -22.40 -5.63
CA ALA A 21 -18.27 -23.14 -6.90
C ALA A 21 -17.43 -22.50 -8.01
N HIS A 22 -17.10 -21.20 -7.92
CA HIS A 22 -16.36 -20.48 -8.96
C HIS A 22 -15.31 -19.51 -8.35
N PRO A 23 -14.14 -19.28 -9.00
CA PRO A 23 -13.11 -18.35 -8.50
C PRO A 23 -13.53 -16.88 -8.37
N ASP A 24 -14.59 -16.46 -9.05
CA ASP A 24 -15.18 -15.12 -8.94
C ASP A 24 -16.23 -15.02 -7.83
N PHE A 25 -16.53 -16.14 -7.16
CA PHE A 25 -17.35 -16.17 -5.96
C PHE A 25 -16.45 -16.31 -4.73
N GLY A 26 -16.80 -15.63 -3.63
CA GLY A 26 -16.00 -15.71 -2.41
C GLY A 26 -16.25 -14.58 -1.43
N GLY A 27 -15.22 -14.21 -0.68
CA GLY A 27 -15.33 -13.30 0.48
C GLY A 27 -15.92 -11.93 0.17
N GLN A 28 -15.77 -11.42 -1.06
CA GLN A 28 -16.44 -10.18 -1.48
C GLN A 28 -17.97 -10.31 -1.46
N LEU A 29 -18.53 -11.44 -1.91
CA LEU A 29 -19.98 -11.65 -1.91
C LEU A 29 -20.52 -11.78 -0.49
N VAL A 30 -19.79 -12.49 0.38
CA VAL A 30 -20.10 -12.56 1.82
C VAL A 30 -20.11 -11.15 2.42
N TYR A 31 -19.10 -10.34 2.13
CA TYR A 31 -19.01 -8.97 2.62
C TYR A 31 -20.20 -8.12 2.18
N VAL A 32 -20.50 -8.14 0.87
CA VAL A 32 -21.60 -7.35 0.28
C VAL A 32 -22.95 -7.76 0.86
N LYS A 33 -23.22 -9.07 0.95
CA LYS A 33 -24.45 -9.59 1.55
C LYS A 33 -24.56 -9.16 3.01
N GLU A 34 -23.60 -9.52 3.84
CA GLU A 34 -23.70 -9.32 5.28
C GLU A 34 -23.79 -7.83 5.66
N LEU A 35 -23.05 -6.96 4.94
CA LEU A 35 -23.17 -5.52 5.11
C LEU A 35 -24.55 -5.01 4.68
N ALA A 36 -25.10 -5.48 3.55
CA ALA A 36 -26.43 -5.13 3.10
C ALA A 36 -27.52 -5.58 4.08
N LEU A 37 -27.42 -6.82 4.60
CA LEU A 37 -28.33 -7.34 5.62
C LEU A 37 -28.27 -6.52 6.90
N ALA A 38 -27.06 -6.19 7.38
CA ALA A 38 -26.88 -5.37 8.57
C ALA A 38 -27.45 -3.95 8.39
N MET A 39 -27.22 -3.29 7.25
CA MET A 39 -27.85 -2.01 6.93
C MET A 39 -29.39 -2.13 6.85
N GLY A 40 -29.89 -3.23 6.28
CA GLY A 40 -31.31 -3.57 6.25
C GLY A 40 -31.93 -3.70 7.64
N ASN A 41 -31.23 -4.37 8.56
CA ASN A 41 -31.63 -4.54 9.96
C ASN A 41 -31.62 -3.21 10.73
N LEU A 42 -30.77 -2.25 10.34
CA LEU A 42 -30.77 -0.88 10.85
C LEU A 42 -31.90 -0.01 10.25
N GLY A 43 -32.76 -0.58 9.39
CA GLY A 43 -33.93 0.10 8.82
C GLY A 43 -33.67 0.85 7.51
N HIS A 44 -32.54 0.61 6.85
CA HIS A 44 -32.22 1.21 5.55
C HIS A 44 -32.68 0.29 4.41
N ARG A 45 -33.23 0.85 3.34
CA ARG A 45 -33.55 0.09 2.12
C ARG A 45 -32.25 -0.16 1.35
N VAL A 46 -31.97 -1.40 0.98
CA VAL A 46 -30.73 -1.80 0.31
C VAL A 46 -31.01 -2.62 -0.94
N ASP A 47 -30.40 -2.22 -2.04
CA ASP A 47 -30.45 -2.94 -3.31
C ASP A 47 -29.06 -3.52 -3.62
N ILE A 48 -28.93 -4.84 -3.59
CA ILE A 48 -27.71 -5.53 -4.07
C ILE A 48 -27.83 -5.70 -5.57
N VAL A 49 -27.06 -4.92 -6.33
CA VAL A 49 -27.14 -4.87 -7.79
C VAL A 49 -26.00 -5.69 -8.40
N THR A 50 -26.34 -6.69 -9.21
CA THR A 50 -25.39 -7.58 -9.89
C THR A 50 -25.81 -7.87 -11.33
N ARG A 51 -24.97 -8.57 -12.11
CA ARG A 51 -25.30 -8.98 -13.49
C ARG A 51 -26.32 -10.11 -13.48
N ARG A 52 -27.28 -10.08 -14.41
CA ARG A 52 -28.17 -11.21 -14.69
C ARG A 52 -27.43 -12.27 -15.49
N VAL A 53 -27.47 -13.51 -15.01
CA VAL A 53 -26.82 -14.66 -15.65
C VAL A 53 -27.90 -15.64 -16.08
N VAL A 54 -28.12 -15.77 -17.39
CA VAL A 54 -29.01 -16.78 -17.96
C VAL A 54 -28.15 -17.94 -18.41
N ASP A 55 -28.01 -18.94 -17.54
CA ASP A 55 -27.12 -20.08 -17.75
C ASP A 55 -27.72 -21.33 -17.09
N PRO A 56 -27.85 -22.47 -17.80
CA PRO A 56 -28.32 -23.73 -17.21
C PRO A 56 -27.47 -24.24 -16.04
N GLU A 57 -26.19 -23.87 -15.95
CA GLU A 57 -25.33 -24.22 -14.80
C GLU A 57 -25.65 -23.38 -13.54
N TRP A 58 -26.32 -22.24 -13.71
CA TRP A 58 -26.61 -21.28 -12.63
C TRP A 58 -28.07 -20.76 -12.69
N PRO A 59 -29.08 -21.64 -12.62
CA PRO A 59 -30.48 -21.28 -12.90
C PRO A 59 -31.05 -20.22 -11.94
N GLU A 60 -30.56 -20.15 -10.70
CA GLU A 60 -30.97 -19.20 -9.66
C GLU A 60 -30.64 -17.75 -10.02
N PHE A 61 -29.68 -17.53 -10.92
CA PHE A 61 -29.23 -16.19 -11.32
C PHE A 61 -30.00 -15.61 -12.52
N ALA A 62 -30.94 -16.38 -13.08
CA ALA A 62 -31.71 -15.99 -14.26
C ALA A 62 -32.88 -15.05 -13.93
N GLY A 63 -33.32 -14.97 -12.67
CA GLY A 63 -34.39 -14.07 -12.23
C GLY A 63 -33.93 -12.61 -12.14
N GLU A 64 -34.79 -11.66 -12.49
CA GLU A 64 -34.46 -10.21 -12.43
C GLU A 64 -34.35 -9.67 -11.01
N THR A 65 -35.12 -10.23 -10.07
CA THR A 65 -35.13 -9.80 -8.67
C THR A 65 -35.18 -10.99 -7.72
N ASP A 66 -34.71 -10.79 -6.50
CA ASP A 66 -34.73 -11.77 -5.41
C ASP A 66 -34.70 -11.09 -4.03
N ALA A 67 -34.88 -11.85 -2.96
CA ALA A 67 -34.82 -11.34 -1.58
C ALA A 67 -34.31 -12.38 -0.59
N TYR A 68 -33.64 -11.91 0.47
CA TYR A 68 -33.23 -12.80 1.57
C TYR A 68 -34.38 -12.97 2.58
N PRO A 69 -34.74 -14.22 2.95
CA PRO A 69 -35.78 -14.48 3.93
C PRO A 69 -35.54 -13.74 5.25
N GLY A 70 -36.55 -13.03 5.75
CA GLY A 70 -36.47 -12.27 7.00
C GLY A 70 -35.83 -10.88 6.87
N HIS A 71 -35.42 -10.46 5.68
CA HIS A 71 -34.78 -9.15 5.43
C HIS A 71 -35.55 -8.33 4.39
N GLU A 72 -36.75 -7.86 4.76
CA GLU A 72 -37.67 -7.13 3.86
C GLU A 72 -37.09 -5.85 3.27
N ASN A 73 -36.10 -5.25 3.95
CA ASN A 73 -35.43 -4.04 3.50
C ASN A 73 -34.32 -4.30 2.47
N VAL A 74 -34.00 -5.56 2.16
CA VAL A 74 -32.90 -5.93 1.25
C VAL A 74 -33.44 -6.71 0.06
N ARG A 75 -33.15 -6.22 -1.15
CA ARG A 75 -33.46 -6.93 -2.40
C ARG A 75 -32.22 -7.14 -3.25
N ILE A 76 -32.20 -8.23 -4.02
CA ILE A 76 -31.21 -8.49 -5.06
C ILE A 76 -31.81 -8.04 -6.39
N LEU A 77 -31.07 -7.24 -7.16
CA LEU A 77 -31.42 -6.79 -8.50
C LEU A 77 -30.39 -7.32 -9.51
N ARG A 78 -30.85 -8.08 -10.50
CA ARG A 78 -29.99 -8.66 -11.54
C ARG A 78 -30.23 -7.97 -12.88
N VAL A 79 -29.22 -7.23 -13.35
CA VAL A 79 -29.31 -6.38 -14.54
C VAL A 79 -28.83 -7.12 -15.78
N PRO A 80 -29.64 -7.21 -16.86
CA PRO A 80 -29.21 -7.83 -18.12
C PRO A 80 -28.08 -7.01 -18.75
N CYS A 81 -26.98 -7.68 -19.12
CA CYS A 81 -25.79 -7.05 -19.66
C CYS A 81 -24.85 -8.11 -20.28
N GLY A 82 -24.41 -7.89 -21.51
CA GLY A 82 -23.57 -8.83 -22.26
C GLY A 82 -24.35 -10.07 -22.74
N PRO A 83 -23.65 -11.06 -23.32
CA PRO A 83 -24.27 -12.31 -23.80
C PRO A 83 -24.91 -13.14 -22.69
N ASP A 84 -25.74 -14.12 -23.03
CA ASP A 84 -26.17 -15.17 -22.10
C ASP A 84 -24.95 -16.00 -21.62
N GLY A 85 -25.10 -16.68 -20.48
CA GLY A 85 -24.04 -17.44 -19.83
C GLY A 85 -23.22 -16.66 -18.80
N PHE A 86 -22.42 -17.38 -18.02
CA PHE A 86 -21.48 -16.79 -17.07
C PHE A 86 -20.36 -16.01 -17.79
N LEU A 87 -20.07 -14.78 -17.34
CA LEU A 87 -18.94 -13.99 -17.80
C LEU A 87 -17.94 -13.82 -16.64
N PRO A 88 -16.67 -14.22 -16.82
CA PRO A 88 -15.62 -13.87 -15.87
C PRO A 88 -15.52 -12.35 -15.71
N LYS A 89 -15.19 -11.89 -14.50
CA LYS A 89 -15.07 -10.46 -14.19
C LYS A 89 -14.14 -9.69 -15.15
N GLU A 90 -13.10 -10.35 -15.64
CA GLU A 90 -12.13 -9.80 -16.59
C GLU A 90 -12.76 -9.42 -17.94
N GLU A 91 -13.90 -10.01 -18.33
CA GLU A 91 -14.59 -9.80 -19.61
C GLU A 91 -15.78 -8.83 -19.51
N LEU A 92 -16.07 -8.28 -18.32
CA LEU A 92 -17.23 -7.40 -18.12
C LEU A 92 -17.06 -5.99 -18.71
N TRP A 93 -15.82 -5.50 -18.81
CA TRP A 93 -15.52 -4.09 -19.09
C TRP A 93 -16.26 -3.46 -20.29
N PRO A 94 -16.41 -4.14 -21.45
CA PRO A 94 -17.10 -3.56 -22.61
C PRO A 94 -18.59 -3.26 -22.36
N TYR A 95 -19.20 -3.92 -21.38
CA TYR A 95 -20.65 -3.92 -21.18
C TYR A 95 -21.10 -3.01 -20.03
N LEU A 96 -20.19 -2.62 -19.13
CA LEU A 96 -20.54 -1.90 -17.90
C LEU A 96 -21.16 -0.52 -18.17
N GLY A 97 -20.58 0.29 -19.06
CA GLY A 97 -21.11 1.62 -19.38
C GLY A 97 -22.05 1.68 -20.58
N THR A 98 -22.09 0.62 -21.40
CA THR A 98 -22.93 0.53 -22.61
C THR A 98 -24.27 -0.14 -22.32
N GLU A 99 -24.32 -1.11 -21.40
CA GLU A 99 -25.52 -1.90 -21.11
C GLU A 99 -25.87 -1.89 -19.61
N PHE A 100 -24.94 -2.26 -18.72
CA PHE A 100 -25.25 -2.46 -17.29
C PHE A 100 -25.78 -1.19 -16.63
N VAL A 101 -25.01 -0.10 -16.64
CA VAL A 101 -25.41 1.16 -16.02
C VAL A 101 -26.66 1.76 -16.67
N PRO A 102 -26.77 1.85 -18.02
CA PRO A 102 -28.00 2.29 -18.66
C PRO A 102 -29.24 1.47 -18.26
N ASN A 103 -29.16 0.14 -18.27
CA ASN A 103 -30.27 -0.73 -17.93
C ASN A 103 -30.68 -0.60 -16.46
N LEU A 104 -29.71 -0.44 -15.54
CA LEU A 104 -29.97 -0.18 -14.13
C LEU A 104 -30.69 1.16 -13.91
N LEU A 105 -30.21 2.23 -14.55
CA LEU A 105 -30.83 3.55 -14.41
C LEU A 105 -32.25 3.54 -14.99
N SER A 106 -32.46 2.93 -16.15
CA SER A 106 -33.80 2.73 -16.69
C SER A 106 -34.70 1.90 -15.78
N PHE A 107 -34.16 0.94 -15.03
CA PHE A 107 -34.92 0.21 -14.01
C PHE A 107 -35.37 1.13 -12.87
N TYR A 108 -34.45 1.91 -12.29
CA TYR A 108 -34.79 2.84 -11.21
C TYR A 108 -35.74 3.96 -11.63
N GLU A 109 -35.60 4.48 -12.85
CA GLU A 109 -36.51 5.48 -13.42
C GLU A 109 -37.94 4.95 -13.55
N ARG A 110 -38.12 3.69 -13.99
CA ARG A 110 -39.45 3.06 -14.09
C ARG A 110 -40.11 2.85 -12.73
N GLU A 111 -39.32 2.56 -11.71
CA GLU A 111 -39.81 2.35 -10.34
C GLU A 111 -39.91 3.65 -9.52
N ASP A 112 -39.51 4.81 -10.07
CA ASP A 112 -39.34 6.07 -9.34
C ASP A 112 -38.60 5.87 -8.01
N SER A 113 -37.48 5.14 -8.07
CA SER A 113 -36.78 4.65 -6.87
C SER A 113 -35.26 4.80 -6.95
N LEU A 114 -34.76 5.91 -7.50
CA LEU A 114 -33.32 6.20 -7.48
C LEU A 114 -32.75 6.11 -6.04
N PRO A 115 -31.53 5.57 -5.88
CA PRO A 115 -30.90 5.48 -4.56
C PRO A 115 -30.44 6.84 -4.05
N ASP A 116 -30.43 7.03 -2.73
CA ASP A 116 -29.88 8.21 -2.05
C ASP A 116 -28.35 8.28 -2.19
N THR A 117 -27.71 7.11 -2.27
CA THR A 117 -26.26 6.94 -2.42
C THR A 117 -25.93 5.53 -2.93
N VAL A 118 -24.73 5.39 -3.47
CA VAL A 118 -24.18 4.12 -3.94
C VAL A 118 -23.02 3.68 -3.03
N THR A 119 -22.88 2.38 -2.81
CA THR A 119 -21.62 1.80 -2.37
C THR A 119 -21.14 0.82 -3.44
N SER A 120 -19.90 0.99 -3.88
CA SER A 120 -19.33 0.22 -4.97
C SER A 120 -18.26 -0.72 -4.48
N HIS A 121 -18.25 -1.92 -5.07
CA HIS A 121 -17.39 -3.01 -4.66
C HIS A 121 -16.56 -3.50 -5.83
N TYR A 122 -15.24 -3.54 -5.63
CA TYR A 122 -14.23 -3.88 -6.64
C TYR A 122 -14.19 -2.92 -7.85
N GLY A 123 -13.18 -3.06 -8.71
CA GLY A 123 -12.93 -2.13 -9.82
C GLY A 123 -14.08 -2.01 -10.82
N ASP A 124 -14.82 -3.08 -11.06
CA ASP A 124 -16.00 -3.09 -11.96
C ASP A 124 -17.18 -2.33 -11.36
N GLY A 125 -17.53 -2.60 -10.10
CA GLY A 125 -18.54 -1.84 -9.38
C GLY A 125 -18.15 -0.38 -9.20
N GLY A 126 -16.86 -0.13 -8.94
CA GLY A 126 -16.28 1.21 -8.85
C GLY A 126 -16.49 2.03 -10.12
N LEU A 127 -16.18 1.46 -11.29
CA LEU A 127 -16.45 2.08 -12.58
C LEU A 127 -17.94 2.34 -12.80
N CYS A 128 -18.81 1.37 -12.51
CA CYS A 128 -20.25 1.55 -12.63
C CYS A 128 -20.74 2.73 -11.78
N ALA A 129 -20.23 2.89 -10.56
CA ALA A 129 -20.59 4.00 -9.69
C ALA A 129 -20.10 5.36 -10.21
N VAL A 130 -18.92 5.43 -10.82
CA VAL A 130 -18.46 6.65 -11.55
C VAL A 130 -19.45 7.02 -12.65
N LEU A 131 -19.86 6.04 -13.46
CA LEU A 131 -20.78 6.28 -14.58
C LEU A 131 -22.20 6.61 -14.13
N ILE A 132 -22.65 6.06 -12.99
CA ILE A 132 -23.92 6.44 -12.34
C ILE A 132 -23.82 7.89 -11.85
N GLU A 133 -22.73 8.26 -11.16
CA GLU A 133 -22.50 9.62 -10.69
C GLU A 133 -22.47 10.63 -11.84
N ASP A 134 -21.79 10.32 -12.95
CA ASP A 134 -21.73 11.20 -14.13
C ASP A 134 -23.11 11.48 -14.73
N ARG A 135 -24.05 10.52 -14.65
CA ARG A 135 -25.41 10.64 -15.20
C ARG A 135 -26.44 11.21 -14.23
N THR A 136 -26.26 11.02 -12.93
CA THR A 136 -27.29 11.29 -11.91
C THR A 136 -26.87 12.27 -10.83
N GLY A 137 -25.56 12.50 -10.65
CA GLY A 137 -25.00 13.23 -9.52
C GLY A 137 -25.06 12.48 -8.19
N ILE A 138 -25.55 11.23 -8.16
CA ILE A 138 -25.63 10.42 -6.94
C ILE A 138 -24.22 10.08 -6.47
N PRO A 139 -23.87 10.41 -5.21
CA PRO A 139 -22.55 10.13 -4.68
C PRO A 139 -22.36 8.67 -4.31
N PHE A 140 -21.10 8.26 -4.25
CA PHE A 140 -20.76 6.90 -3.90
C PHE A 140 -19.55 6.75 -2.97
N SER A 141 -19.56 5.67 -2.20
CA SER A 141 -18.36 5.12 -1.53
C SER A 141 -17.75 4.00 -2.37
N PHE A 142 -16.44 3.80 -2.29
CA PHE A 142 -15.72 2.75 -3.01
C PHE A 142 -14.97 1.83 -2.04
N THR A 143 -15.22 0.52 -2.13
CA THR A 143 -14.52 -0.52 -1.39
C THR A 143 -13.81 -1.44 -2.38
N ALA A 144 -12.47 -1.42 -2.39
CA ALA A 144 -11.72 -2.10 -3.44
C ALA A 144 -11.78 -3.64 -3.35
N HIS A 145 -11.76 -4.22 -2.14
CA HIS A 145 -11.59 -5.67 -1.84
C HIS A 145 -10.27 -6.29 -2.33
N SER A 146 -9.88 -6.00 -3.56
CA SER A 146 -8.60 -6.35 -4.16
C SER A 146 -8.28 -5.33 -5.25
N LEU A 147 -7.03 -4.87 -5.23
CA LEU A 147 -6.50 -3.92 -6.20
C LEU A 147 -5.65 -4.60 -7.25
N GLY A 148 -5.77 -4.14 -8.51
CA GLY A 148 -5.09 -4.70 -9.67
C GLY A 148 -3.57 -4.64 -9.55
N ALA A 149 -3.02 -3.57 -9.01
CA ALA A 149 -1.58 -3.40 -8.84
C ALA A 149 -0.99 -4.47 -7.89
N GLN A 150 -1.61 -4.70 -6.74
CA GLN A 150 -1.17 -5.73 -5.78
C GLN A 150 -1.31 -7.14 -6.35
N LYS A 151 -2.31 -7.36 -7.22
CA LYS A 151 -2.43 -8.64 -7.96
C LYS A 151 -1.25 -8.81 -8.92
N MET A 152 -0.84 -7.76 -9.64
CA MET A 152 0.34 -7.79 -10.50
C MET A 152 1.64 -8.01 -9.70
N ASP A 153 1.81 -7.35 -8.56
CA ASP A 153 2.96 -7.54 -7.66
C ASP A 153 3.05 -9.00 -7.20
N LYS A 154 1.92 -9.56 -6.73
CA LYS A 154 1.83 -10.95 -6.27
C LYS A 154 2.14 -11.96 -7.36
N MET A 155 1.84 -11.61 -8.61
CA MET A 155 2.17 -12.42 -9.79
C MET A 155 3.62 -12.24 -10.26
N GLY A 156 4.34 -11.23 -9.75
CA GLY A 156 5.69 -10.90 -10.20
C GLY A 156 5.72 -10.45 -11.66
N VAL A 157 4.70 -9.69 -12.10
CA VAL A 157 4.60 -9.24 -13.50
C VAL A 157 5.77 -8.33 -13.82
N ARG A 158 6.58 -8.73 -14.79
CA ARG A 158 7.68 -7.89 -15.30
C ARG A 158 7.18 -7.08 -16.48
N ARG A 159 7.83 -5.95 -16.74
CA ARG A 159 7.49 -5.06 -17.86
C ARG A 159 7.41 -5.78 -19.20
N ARG A 160 8.35 -6.69 -19.48
CA ARG A 160 8.36 -7.49 -20.72
C ARG A 160 7.16 -8.44 -20.88
N ASP A 161 6.53 -8.83 -19.77
CA ASP A 161 5.41 -9.77 -19.73
C ASP A 161 4.04 -9.04 -19.69
N ILE A 162 4.03 -7.69 -19.73
CA ILE A 162 2.84 -6.86 -19.55
C ILE A 162 1.74 -7.17 -20.57
N ALA A 163 2.11 -7.35 -21.85
CA ALA A 163 1.16 -7.57 -22.92
C ALA A 163 0.47 -8.95 -22.83
N GLU A 164 1.20 -9.99 -22.43
CA GLU A 164 0.63 -11.32 -22.23
C GLU A 164 -0.27 -11.34 -20.99
N THR A 165 0.17 -10.68 -19.92
CA THR A 165 -0.60 -10.58 -18.68
C THR A 165 -1.91 -9.82 -18.91
N ASP A 166 -1.86 -8.70 -19.64
CA ASP A 166 -3.03 -7.87 -19.91
C ASP A 166 -4.08 -8.57 -20.77
N LYS A 167 -3.68 -9.43 -21.72
CA LYS A 167 -4.62 -10.24 -22.52
C LYS A 167 -5.52 -11.12 -21.67
N LYS A 168 -5.03 -11.58 -20.51
CA LYS A 168 -5.77 -12.48 -19.62
C LYS A 168 -6.53 -11.72 -18.53
N TYR A 169 -5.91 -10.67 -17.97
CA TYR A 169 -6.42 -10.02 -16.77
C TYR A 169 -6.96 -8.60 -16.99
N HIS A 170 -6.77 -8.04 -18.20
CA HIS A 170 -7.19 -6.71 -18.61
C HIS A 170 -6.84 -5.63 -17.57
N PHE A 171 -5.61 -5.67 -17.04
CA PHE A 171 -5.12 -4.71 -16.06
C PHE A 171 -5.11 -3.27 -16.59
N SER A 172 -4.95 -3.08 -17.90
CA SER A 172 -5.03 -1.80 -18.59
C SER A 172 -6.37 -1.11 -18.39
N LYS A 173 -7.46 -1.89 -18.32
CA LYS A 173 -8.81 -1.42 -18.03
C LYS A 173 -9.04 -1.34 -16.54
N ARG A 174 -8.68 -2.41 -15.81
CA ARG A 174 -8.90 -2.53 -14.37
C ARG A 174 -8.23 -1.43 -13.55
N ILE A 175 -6.94 -1.16 -13.78
CA ILE A 175 -6.22 -0.14 -13.01
C ILE A 175 -6.80 1.25 -13.29
N VAL A 176 -7.20 1.53 -14.52
CA VAL A 176 -7.83 2.81 -14.86
C VAL A 176 -9.21 2.95 -14.20
N ALA A 177 -10.03 1.90 -14.22
CA ALA A 177 -11.31 1.85 -13.51
C ALA A 177 -11.16 2.06 -12.00
N GLU A 178 -10.19 1.40 -11.37
CA GLU A 178 -9.87 1.57 -9.95
C GLU A 178 -9.43 3.01 -9.65
N ARG A 179 -8.54 3.60 -10.47
CA ARG A 179 -8.13 5.00 -10.33
C ARG A 179 -9.31 5.97 -10.40
N LEU A 180 -10.23 5.76 -11.35
CA LEU A 180 -11.45 6.57 -11.43
C LEU A 180 -12.27 6.43 -10.16
N ALA A 181 -12.56 5.20 -9.72
CA ALA A 181 -13.34 4.96 -8.52
C ALA A 181 -12.71 5.59 -7.26
N MET A 182 -11.39 5.47 -7.10
CA MET A 182 -10.66 6.08 -5.98
C MET A 182 -10.78 7.62 -5.97
N ASN A 183 -10.61 8.23 -7.14
CA ASN A 183 -10.61 9.68 -7.30
C ASN A 183 -12.02 10.28 -7.19
N ARG A 184 -13.02 9.58 -7.74
CA ARG A 184 -14.39 10.07 -7.93
C ARG A 184 -15.33 9.72 -6.79
N SER A 185 -15.06 8.62 -6.06
CA SER A 185 -15.81 8.32 -4.85
C SER A 185 -15.78 9.53 -3.92
N ARG A 186 -16.76 9.63 -3.02
CA ARG A 186 -16.71 10.54 -1.87
C ARG A 186 -15.94 9.95 -0.71
N LEU A 187 -15.83 8.64 -0.65
CA LEU A 187 -15.16 7.93 0.42
C LEU A 187 -14.57 6.62 -0.11
N ASN A 188 -13.29 6.41 0.15
CA ASN A 188 -12.64 5.12 0.01
C ASN A 188 -12.75 4.36 1.34
N VAL A 189 -13.43 3.21 1.32
CA VAL A 189 -13.55 2.36 2.51
C VAL A 189 -12.53 1.24 2.43
N THR A 190 -11.78 1.07 3.52
CA THR A 190 -10.74 0.06 3.69
C THR A 190 -11.03 -0.79 4.91
N SER A 191 -10.61 -2.05 4.92
CA SER A 191 -10.81 -2.95 6.07
C SER A 191 -9.84 -2.66 7.22
N THR A 192 -8.68 -2.06 6.93
CA THR A 192 -7.60 -1.78 7.89
C THR A 192 -6.90 -0.45 7.56
N GLY A 193 -6.23 0.12 8.55
CA GLY A 193 -5.32 1.26 8.31
C GLY A 193 -4.16 0.86 7.39
N GLN A 194 -3.65 -0.36 7.56
CA GLN A 194 -2.60 -0.91 6.71
C GLN A 194 -2.99 -0.97 5.23
N GLU A 195 -4.22 -1.38 4.89
CA GLU A 195 -4.69 -1.41 3.50
C GLU A 195 -4.56 -0.04 2.83
N ARG A 196 -4.99 1.01 3.52
CA ARG A 196 -4.84 2.41 3.08
C ARG A 196 -3.37 2.78 2.86
N PHE A 197 -2.50 2.55 3.82
CA PHE A 197 -1.12 3.04 3.76
C PHE A 197 -0.15 2.14 2.96
N VAL A 198 -0.53 0.90 2.65
CA VAL A 198 0.29 -0.04 1.88
C VAL A 198 -0.25 -0.22 0.46
N GLN A 199 -1.57 -0.36 0.28
CA GLN A 199 -2.11 -0.70 -1.04
C GLN A 199 -2.42 0.55 -1.88
N TYR A 200 -3.07 1.55 -1.29
CA TYR A 200 -3.45 2.77 -2.00
C TYR A 200 -2.26 3.71 -2.26
N THR A 201 -1.12 3.50 -1.59
CA THR A 201 0.14 4.23 -1.84
C THR A 201 0.93 3.71 -3.04
N HIS A 202 0.50 2.60 -3.65
CA HIS A 202 1.17 2.00 -4.80
C HIS A 202 1.27 2.99 -5.97
N ASN A 203 2.40 2.97 -6.69
CA ASN A 203 2.71 3.93 -7.77
C ASN A 203 1.62 3.99 -8.85
N ALA A 204 1.01 2.85 -9.18
CA ALA A 204 -0.10 2.76 -10.14
C ALA A 204 -1.34 3.58 -9.77
N TYR A 205 -1.53 3.96 -8.50
CA TYR A 205 -2.67 4.74 -8.02
C TYR A 205 -2.31 6.20 -7.69
N ARG A 206 -1.04 6.60 -7.86
CA ARG A 206 -0.62 7.99 -7.64
C ARG A 206 -1.36 8.98 -8.53
N GLY A 207 -1.75 10.11 -7.95
CA GLY A 207 -2.55 11.13 -8.62
C GLY A 207 -4.03 10.76 -8.79
N ALA A 208 -4.45 9.53 -8.48
CA ALA A 208 -5.87 9.21 -8.36
C ALA A 208 -6.39 9.55 -6.96
N VAL A 209 -5.59 9.24 -5.93
CA VAL A 209 -5.95 9.42 -4.53
C VAL A 209 -4.72 9.75 -3.70
N ASP A 210 -4.90 10.52 -2.62
CA ASP A 210 -3.90 10.74 -1.59
C ASP A 210 -4.25 9.89 -0.35
N PRO A 211 -3.50 8.81 -0.06
CA PRO A 211 -3.71 8.00 1.14
C PRO A 211 -3.48 8.77 2.44
N MET A 212 -2.90 9.97 2.43
CA MET A 212 -2.76 10.81 3.63
C MET A 212 -3.98 11.71 3.88
N ASP A 213 -4.93 11.76 2.94
CA ASP A 213 -6.17 12.52 3.08
C ASP A 213 -7.13 11.79 4.03
N GLY A 214 -7.19 12.26 5.27
CA GLY A 214 -7.99 11.66 6.35
C GLY A 214 -9.50 11.67 6.07
N ASP A 215 -9.98 12.65 5.32
CA ASP A 215 -11.40 12.85 5.06
C ASP A 215 -11.89 11.96 3.91
N HIS A 216 -10.98 11.53 3.03
CA HIS A 216 -11.32 10.64 1.91
C HIS A 216 -11.34 9.15 2.21
N PHE A 217 -10.97 8.77 3.43
CA PHE A 217 -10.79 7.38 3.81
C PHE A 217 -11.49 7.07 5.12
N ALA A 218 -12.20 5.95 5.15
CA ALA A 218 -12.65 5.34 6.38
C ALA A 218 -12.07 3.93 6.48
N ALA A 219 -11.41 3.63 7.60
CA ALA A 219 -11.07 2.27 7.97
C ALA A 219 -12.28 1.67 8.69
N VAL A 220 -13.12 0.94 7.95
CA VAL A 220 -14.31 0.27 8.47
C VAL A 220 -14.06 -1.24 8.37
N PRO A 221 -13.68 -1.90 9.48
CA PRO A 221 -13.34 -3.30 9.43
C PRO A 221 -14.59 -4.16 9.18
N PRO A 222 -14.48 -5.29 8.44
CA PRO A 222 -15.57 -6.24 8.29
C PRO A 222 -15.98 -6.87 9.62
N GLY A 223 -17.22 -7.36 9.64
CA GLY A 223 -17.82 -8.03 10.78
C GLY A 223 -17.69 -9.55 10.75
N VAL A 224 -17.95 -10.14 11.92
CA VAL A 224 -18.24 -11.57 12.07
C VAL A 224 -19.76 -11.76 11.99
N ALA A 225 -20.19 -12.82 11.29
CA ALA A 225 -21.59 -13.25 11.26
C ALA A 225 -22.00 -13.83 12.63
N MET A 226 -22.43 -12.96 13.54
CA MET A 226 -22.75 -13.33 14.93
C MET A 226 -23.89 -14.35 15.01
N HIS A 227 -24.83 -14.35 14.05
CA HIS A 227 -25.87 -15.37 13.98
C HIS A 227 -25.32 -16.79 13.79
N ILE A 228 -24.09 -16.95 13.26
CA ILE A 228 -23.39 -18.23 13.10
C ILE A 228 -22.41 -18.48 14.26
N PHE A 229 -21.52 -17.51 14.49
CA PHE A 229 -20.33 -17.70 15.33
C PHE A 229 -20.52 -17.30 16.79
N ASP A 230 -21.58 -16.59 17.18
CA ASP A 230 -21.77 -16.22 18.58
C ASP A 230 -21.77 -17.46 19.50
N LYS A 231 -21.08 -17.37 20.63
CA LYS A 231 -21.02 -18.44 21.64
C LYS A 231 -22.40 -18.89 22.17
N ASN A 232 -23.40 -18.02 22.07
CA ASN A 232 -24.79 -18.28 22.47
C ASN A 232 -25.67 -18.72 21.28
N SER A 233 -25.16 -18.68 20.04
CA SER A 233 -25.87 -19.23 18.88
C SER A 233 -25.99 -20.75 18.98
N ARG A 234 -27.03 -21.31 18.36
CA ARG A 234 -27.30 -22.75 18.30
C ARG A 234 -27.64 -23.13 16.87
N ALA A 235 -27.03 -24.21 16.37
CA ALA A 235 -27.36 -24.82 15.09
C ALA A 235 -28.06 -26.17 15.32
N ASP A 236 -28.97 -26.54 14.42
CA ASP A 236 -29.76 -27.78 14.55
C ASP A 236 -28.88 -29.05 14.55
N ASP A 237 -27.68 -28.99 13.97
CA ASP A 237 -26.74 -30.11 13.85
C ASP A 237 -25.61 -30.10 14.88
N GLU A 238 -25.64 -29.24 15.91
CA GLU A 238 -24.57 -29.14 16.92
C GLU A 238 -24.23 -30.47 17.60
N GLY A 239 -25.25 -31.27 17.92
CA GLY A 239 -25.05 -32.59 18.53
C GLY A 239 -24.25 -33.55 17.63
N ALA A 240 -24.50 -33.50 16.32
CA ALA A 240 -23.78 -34.30 15.33
C ALA A 240 -22.34 -33.81 15.16
N VAL A 241 -22.12 -32.49 15.13
CA VAL A 241 -20.76 -31.91 15.06
C VAL A 241 -19.95 -32.27 16.30
N ARG A 242 -20.54 -32.16 17.50
CA ARG A 242 -19.89 -32.58 18.76
C ARG A 242 -19.50 -34.06 18.73
N GLY A 243 -20.42 -34.92 18.28
CA GLY A 243 -20.14 -36.35 18.13
C GLY A 243 -19.00 -36.61 17.15
N HIS A 244 -18.98 -35.91 16.02
CA HIS A 244 -17.90 -35.99 15.02
C HIS A 244 -16.54 -35.59 15.60
N VAL A 245 -16.44 -34.40 16.21
CA VAL A 245 -15.19 -33.91 16.81
C VAL A 245 -14.70 -34.90 17.87
N LEU A 246 -15.57 -35.38 18.75
CA LEU A 246 -15.18 -36.34 19.78
C LEU A 246 -14.68 -37.66 19.18
N ALA A 247 -15.36 -38.20 18.17
CA ALA A 247 -14.95 -39.42 17.50
C ALA A 247 -13.57 -39.30 16.84
N CYS A 248 -13.27 -38.15 16.21
CA CYS A 248 -11.95 -37.89 15.63
C CYS A 248 -10.86 -37.76 16.71
N LEU A 249 -11.17 -37.11 17.84
CA LEU A 249 -10.24 -37.02 18.97
C LEU A 249 -9.96 -38.40 19.59
N GLU A 250 -10.98 -39.23 19.77
CA GLU A 250 -10.85 -40.61 20.28
C GLU A 250 -10.11 -41.53 19.29
N ARG A 251 -10.21 -41.27 17.98
CA ARG A 251 -9.48 -42.00 16.93
C ARG A 251 -7.99 -41.67 16.95
N ASP A 252 -7.63 -40.40 17.10
CA ASP A 252 -6.26 -39.92 16.84
C ASP A 252 -5.40 -39.78 18.10
N LEU A 253 -6.01 -39.56 19.27
CA LEU A 253 -5.31 -39.25 20.50
C LEU A 253 -5.18 -40.46 21.43
N ASP A 254 -4.14 -40.45 22.26
CA ASP A 254 -4.02 -41.42 23.34
C ASP A 254 -5.21 -41.29 24.32
N PRO A 255 -5.78 -42.39 24.84
CA PRO A 255 -7.01 -42.35 25.63
C PRO A 255 -6.99 -41.38 26.81
N GLU A 256 -5.86 -41.26 27.50
CA GLU A 256 -5.67 -40.35 28.64
C GLU A 256 -5.63 -38.87 28.23
N ARG A 257 -5.39 -38.59 26.95
CA ARG A 257 -5.26 -37.23 26.40
C ARG A 257 -6.55 -36.67 25.83
N VAL A 258 -7.54 -37.51 25.53
CA VAL A 258 -8.83 -37.10 24.94
C VAL A 258 -9.54 -36.03 25.79
N GLY A 259 -9.30 -35.97 27.09
CA GLY A 259 -9.87 -34.93 27.97
C GLY A 259 -9.14 -33.59 27.98
N LEU A 260 -7.92 -33.50 27.43
CA LEU A 260 -7.10 -32.28 27.48
C LEU A 260 -7.62 -31.18 26.54
N PRO A 261 -7.36 -29.90 26.87
CA PRO A 261 -7.57 -28.79 25.95
C PRO A 261 -6.85 -28.98 24.60
N CYS A 262 -7.31 -28.25 23.58
CA CYS A 262 -6.69 -28.29 22.26
C CYS A 262 -6.07 -26.92 21.89
N VAL A 263 -4.93 -26.94 21.22
CA VAL A 263 -4.49 -25.86 20.34
C VAL A 263 -5.14 -26.11 18.99
N VAL A 264 -5.98 -25.18 18.53
CA VAL A 264 -6.85 -25.36 17.35
C VAL A 264 -6.32 -24.51 16.22
N ALA A 265 -5.81 -25.16 15.17
CA ALA A 265 -5.47 -24.53 13.90
C ALA A 265 -6.63 -24.74 12.92
N SER A 266 -7.16 -23.65 12.37
CA SER A 266 -8.22 -23.71 11.36
C SER A 266 -7.97 -22.66 10.30
N SER A 267 -7.34 -23.10 9.22
CA SER A 267 -7.13 -22.31 8.01
C SER A 267 -6.79 -23.25 6.85
N ARG A 268 -6.77 -22.72 5.61
CA ARG A 268 -6.35 -23.49 4.44
C ARG A 268 -4.91 -23.98 4.59
N LEU A 269 -4.63 -25.22 4.22
CA LEU A 269 -3.28 -25.81 4.21
C LEU A 269 -2.43 -25.24 3.06
N ASP A 270 -2.11 -23.96 3.19
CA ASP A 270 -1.27 -23.19 2.27
C ASP A 270 0.07 -22.89 2.97
N PRO A 271 1.22 -22.99 2.28
CA PRO A 271 2.53 -22.67 2.85
C PRO A 271 2.61 -21.30 3.55
N LYS A 272 1.85 -20.30 3.09
CA LYS A 272 1.81 -18.95 3.67
C LYS A 272 1.13 -18.90 5.03
N LYS A 273 0.23 -19.84 5.32
CA LYS A 273 -0.40 -19.98 6.63
C LYS A 273 0.54 -20.58 7.68
N ASN A 274 1.67 -21.14 7.24
CA ASN A 274 2.78 -21.54 8.11
C ASN A 274 2.35 -22.44 9.28
N HIS A 275 1.52 -23.45 8.98
CA HIS A 275 1.13 -24.50 9.92
C HIS A 275 2.34 -25.25 10.47
N ARG A 276 3.42 -25.33 9.69
CA ARG A 276 4.68 -25.95 10.09
C ARG A 276 5.25 -25.30 11.34
N ALA A 277 5.34 -23.97 11.41
CA ALA A 277 5.85 -23.29 12.61
C ALA A 277 5.00 -23.59 13.86
N LEU A 278 3.68 -23.72 13.71
CA LEU A 278 2.80 -24.12 14.82
C LEU A 278 3.11 -25.54 15.31
N VAL A 279 3.28 -26.49 14.39
CA VAL A 279 3.62 -27.89 14.73
C VAL A 279 5.03 -27.96 15.34
N GLU A 280 5.99 -27.21 14.83
CA GLU A 280 7.35 -27.11 15.37
C GLU A 280 7.36 -26.50 16.78
N ALA A 281 6.59 -25.43 17.02
CA ALA A 281 6.39 -24.83 18.33
C ALA A 281 5.77 -25.80 19.33
N PHE A 282 4.76 -26.57 18.90
CA PHE A 282 4.16 -27.60 19.73
C PHE A 282 5.14 -28.75 20.02
N ALA A 283 5.92 -29.18 19.02
CA ALA A 283 6.96 -30.20 19.16
C ALA A 283 8.06 -29.80 20.15
N SER A 284 8.49 -28.54 20.13
CA SER A 284 9.63 -28.03 20.89
C SER A 284 9.34 -27.77 22.37
N SER A 285 8.06 -27.75 22.78
CA SER A 285 7.65 -27.41 24.15
C SER A 285 7.06 -28.59 24.91
N PRO A 286 7.83 -29.23 25.81
CA PRO A 286 7.32 -30.30 26.66
C PRO A 286 6.12 -29.88 27.51
N THR A 287 6.14 -28.67 28.07
CA THR A 287 5.08 -28.16 28.95
C THR A 287 3.77 -27.94 28.18
N LEU A 288 3.85 -27.48 26.92
CA LEU A 288 2.67 -27.35 26.06
C LEU A 288 2.09 -28.72 25.70
N ARG A 289 2.95 -29.70 25.36
CA ARG A 289 2.54 -31.08 25.04
C ARG A 289 1.88 -31.80 26.21
N GLU A 290 2.34 -31.55 27.43
CA GLU A 290 1.72 -32.09 28.65
C GLU A 290 0.35 -31.48 28.93
N SER A 291 0.14 -30.22 28.53
CA SER A 291 -1.05 -29.44 28.89
C SER A 291 -2.16 -29.43 27.83
N ALA A 292 -1.85 -29.75 26.57
CA ALA A 292 -2.81 -29.69 25.46
C ALA A 292 -2.52 -30.71 24.36
N ASN A 293 -3.50 -30.93 23.50
CA ASN A 293 -3.36 -31.59 22.19
C ASN A 293 -3.28 -30.56 21.07
N LEU A 294 -2.82 -30.97 19.88
CA LEU A 294 -2.90 -30.16 18.67
C LEU A 294 -4.05 -30.66 17.78
N VAL A 295 -4.92 -29.76 17.34
CA VAL A 295 -6.01 -30.06 16.41
C VAL A 295 -5.85 -29.20 15.16
N VAL A 296 -5.81 -29.84 13.99
CA VAL A 296 -5.83 -29.15 12.69
C VAL A 296 -7.14 -29.45 12.00
N LEU A 297 -8.02 -28.44 11.93
CA LEU A 297 -9.27 -28.53 11.18
C LEU A 297 -8.98 -28.32 9.70
N THR A 298 -9.26 -29.33 8.89
CA THR A 298 -9.11 -29.27 7.45
C THR A 298 -10.44 -28.91 6.78
N GLY A 299 -10.37 -28.43 5.53
CA GLY A 299 -11.58 -28.17 4.74
C GLY A 299 -12.26 -29.48 4.31
N ASN A 300 -11.54 -30.29 3.54
CA ASN A 300 -12.14 -31.44 2.85
C ASN A 300 -11.60 -32.81 3.28
N MET A 301 -10.43 -32.87 3.91
CA MET A 301 -9.69 -34.11 4.22
C MET A 301 -10.05 -34.70 5.58
N GLU A 302 -10.68 -35.88 5.59
CA GLU A 302 -11.26 -36.41 6.83
C GLU A 302 -10.27 -37.16 7.74
N ASN A 303 -9.21 -37.74 7.18
CA ASN A 303 -8.15 -38.38 7.97
C ASN A 303 -6.76 -38.23 7.32
N PRO A 304 -6.22 -37.01 7.22
CA PRO A 304 -4.93 -36.78 6.59
C PRO A 304 -3.76 -37.36 7.40
N LEU A 305 -3.96 -37.82 8.64
CA LEU A 305 -2.92 -38.54 9.41
C LEU A 305 -2.59 -39.92 8.82
N GLU A 306 -3.53 -40.53 8.10
CA GLU A 306 -3.37 -41.85 7.49
C GLU A 306 -3.32 -41.76 5.96
N ASP A 307 -4.16 -40.92 5.35
CA ASP A 307 -4.23 -40.77 3.90
C ASP A 307 -4.56 -39.33 3.46
N TYR A 308 -3.65 -38.77 2.67
CA TYR A 308 -3.79 -37.49 1.99
C TYR A 308 -3.32 -37.61 0.53
N SER A 309 -3.57 -38.75 -0.12
CA SER A 309 -3.28 -38.97 -1.55
C SER A 309 -3.98 -37.97 -2.45
N ASP A 310 -5.14 -37.45 -2.04
CA ASP A 310 -5.95 -36.53 -2.82
C ASP A 310 -5.60 -35.04 -2.61
N ALA A 311 -4.63 -34.75 -1.72
CA ALA A 311 -4.14 -33.39 -1.50
C ALA A 311 -3.47 -32.83 -2.76
N ASP A 312 -3.71 -31.56 -3.05
CA ASP A 312 -2.96 -30.86 -4.11
C ASP A 312 -1.48 -30.69 -3.72
N ASP A 313 -0.63 -30.26 -4.67
CA ASP A 313 0.81 -30.13 -4.43
C ASP A 313 1.15 -29.19 -3.26
N GLY A 314 0.34 -28.13 -3.05
CA GLY A 314 0.53 -27.17 -1.98
C GLY A 314 0.13 -27.72 -0.62
N GLU A 315 -1.04 -28.35 -0.54
CA GLU A 315 -1.54 -29.04 0.64
C GLU A 315 -0.61 -30.18 1.05
N ARG A 316 -0.16 -30.99 0.08
CA ARG A 316 0.77 -32.10 0.28
C ARG A 316 2.10 -31.62 0.84
N ALA A 317 2.68 -30.54 0.29
CA ALA A 317 3.93 -29.99 0.80
C ALA A 317 3.82 -29.52 2.26
N VAL A 318 2.67 -28.95 2.65
CA VAL A 318 2.41 -28.58 4.04
C VAL A 318 2.28 -29.83 4.91
N LEU A 319 1.48 -30.81 4.50
CA LEU A 319 1.25 -32.04 5.25
C LEU A 319 2.54 -32.87 5.41
N ASP A 320 3.35 -33.01 4.37
CA ASP A 320 4.64 -33.72 4.44
C ASP A 320 5.56 -33.11 5.52
N GLY A 321 5.65 -31.77 5.56
CA GLY A 321 6.44 -31.08 6.59
C GLY A 321 5.88 -31.23 8.01
N ILE A 322 4.54 -31.31 8.14
CA ILE A 322 3.86 -31.61 9.40
C ILE A 322 4.19 -33.04 9.84
N MET A 323 4.02 -34.04 8.96
CA MET A 323 4.28 -35.45 9.27
C MET A 323 5.74 -35.69 9.65
N GLU A 324 6.68 -35.12 8.89
CA GLU A 324 8.12 -35.20 9.20
C GLU A 324 8.43 -34.69 10.62
N THR A 325 7.82 -33.56 10.99
CA THR A 325 8.00 -32.98 12.33
C THR A 325 7.37 -33.86 13.41
N MET A 326 6.17 -34.39 13.15
CA MET A 326 5.48 -35.30 14.07
C MET A 326 6.26 -36.59 14.31
N ASP A 327 6.82 -37.19 13.27
CA ASP A 327 7.60 -38.42 13.36
C ASP A 327 8.91 -38.17 14.12
N ARG A 328 9.61 -37.08 13.80
CA ARG A 328 10.85 -36.67 14.49
C ARG A 328 10.61 -36.42 15.99
N ALA A 329 9.50 -35.77 16.34
CA ALA A 329 9.16 -35.39 17.72
C ALA A 329 8.30 -36.44 18.47
N ARG A 330 7.97 -37.56 17.82
CA ARG A 330 7.10 -38.65 18.32
C ARG A 330 5.78 -38.13 18.86
N MET A 331 4.99 -37.50 17.98
CA MET A 331 3.74 -36.82 18.32
C MET A 331 2.46 -37.57 17.93
N ARG A 332 2.56 -38.81 17.44
CA ARG A 332 1.38 -39.69 17.31
C ARG A 332 0.71 -39.83 18.68
N GLY A 333 -0.63 -39.82 18.72
CA GLY A 333 -1.41 -39.79 19.98
C GLY A 333 -1.60 -38.39 20.59
N MET A 334 -0.95 -37.35 20.06
CA MET A 334 -1.06 -35.96 20.57
C MET A 334 -1.70 -34.97 19.58
N VAL A 335 -1.85 -35.39 18.32
CA VAL A 335 -2.33 -34.55 17.21
C VAL A 335 -3.56 -35.21 16.60
N SER A 336 -4.60 -34.44 16.32
CA SER A 336 -5.78 -34.87 15.56
C SER A 336 -6.01 -33.96 14.36
N MET A 337 -6.39 -34.56 13.23
CA MET A 337 -6.67 -33.82 11.99
C MET A 337 -7.92 -34.38 11.31
N PHE A 338 -8.87 -33.52 11.02
CA PHE A 338 -10.16 -33.94 10.45
C PHE A 338 -10.89 -32.77 9.78
N ALA A 339 -11.88 -33.10 8.95
CA ALA A 339 -12.61 -32.13 8.17
C ALA A 339 -13.78 -31.51 8.96
N VAL A 340 -13.95 -30.20 8.81
CA VAL A 340 -15.18 -29.51 9.25
C VAL A 340 -15.69 -28.62 8.11
N ARG A 341 -16.73 -29.11 7.44
CA ARG A 341 -17.28 -28.48 6.23
C ARG A 341 -18.37 -27.46 6.56
N GLY A 342 -18.20 -26.23 6.10
CA GLY A 342 -19.19 -25.15 6.23
C GLY A 342 -19.13 -24.37 7.55
N GLN A 343 -19.51 -23.09 7.50
CA GLN A 343 -19.34 -22.15 8.62
C GLN A 343 -20.15 -22.52 9.87
N ARG A 344 -21.39 -23.01 9.73
CA ARG A 344 -22.23 -23.41 10.87
C ARG A 344 -21.60 -24.55 11.68
N ARG A 345 -21.07 -25.57 10.99
CA ARG A 345 -20.37 -26.70 11.62
C ARG A 345 -19.04 -26.27 12.22
N LEU A 346 -18.31 -25.37 11.55
CA LEU A 346 -17.07 -24.79 12.08
C LEU A 346 -17.33 -24.02 13.38
N ALA A 347 -18.35 -23.17 13.42
CA ALA A 347 -18.73 -22.43 14.61
C ALA A 347 -19.15 -23.36 15.76
N ALA A 348 -19.93 -24.41 15.47
CA ALA A 348 -20.28 -25.44 16.44
C ALA A 348 -19.04 -26.19 17.00
N ALA A 349 -18.07 -26.51 16.14
CA ALA A 349 -16.81 -27.10 16.55
C ALA A 349 -16.01 -26.15 17.44
N TYR A 350 -15.91 -24.86 17.11
CA TYR A 350 -15.26 -23.86 17.96
C TYR A 350 -15.93 -23.73 19.33
N ARG A 351 -17.27 -23.67 19.40
CA ARG A 351 -18.01 -23.63 20.67
C ARG A 351 -17.71 -24.87 21.52
N PHE A 352 -17.76 -26.05 20.94
CA PHE A 352 -17.42 -27.30 21.65
C PHE A 352 -15.96 -27.33 22.12
N LEU A 353 -15.02 -26.83 21.32
CA LEU A 353 -13.61 -26.73 21.70
C LEU A 353 -13.40 -25.66 22.79
N SER A 354 -14.17 -24.58 22.79
CA SER A 354 -14.16 -23.55 23.85
C SER A 354 -14.63 -24.13 25.19
N GLU A 355 -15.67 -24.98 25.22
CA GLU A 355 -16.10 -25.70 26.43
C GLU A 355 -14.96 -26.52 27.06
N ARG A 356 -13.99 -26.95 26.24
CA ARG A 356 -12.82 -27.75 26.65
C ARG A 356 -11.60 -26.89 27.00
N ARG A 357 -11.76 -25.56 27.12
CA ARG A 357 -10.70 -24.57 27.38
C ARG A 357 -9.59 -24.57 26.32
N SER A 358 -9.96 -24.84 25.08
CA SER A 358 -9.04 -24.81 23.94
C SER A 358 -8.64 -23.37 23.56
N VAL A 359 -7.58 -23.23 22.77
CA VAL A 359 -7.10 -21.95 22.24
C VAL A 359 -7.04 -22.01 20.72
N PHE A 360 -7.40 -20.93 20.04
CA PHE A 360 -7.24 -20.79 18.60
C PHE A 360 -5.83 -20.31 18.26
N ALA A 361 -5.21 -20.91 17.25
CA ALA A 361 -3.87 -20.58 16.79
C ALA A 361 -3.82 -20.24 15.29
N LEU A 362 -3.13 -19.16 14.93
CA LEU A 362 -2.84 -18.80 13.54
C LEU A 362 -1.44 -18.22 13.41
N THR A 363 -0.50 -19.00 12.87
CA THR A 363 0.93 -18.66 12.74
C THR A 363 1.32 -18.19 11.34
N ALA A 364 0.38 -17.61 10.59
CA ALA A 364 0.64 -17.15 9.22
C ALA A 364 1.80 -16.14 9.16
N ASN A 365 2.65 -16.24 8.14
CA ASN A 365 3.76 -15.31 7.95
C ASN A 365 3.26 -13.86 7.81
N TYR A 366 2.09 -13.71 7.18
CA TYR A 366 1.36 -12.46 7.07
C TYR A 366 -0.14 -12.77 6.92
N GLU A 367 -0.98 -12.10 7.71
CA GLU A 367 -2.44 -12.21 7.63
C GLU A 367 -3.05 -10.82 7.32
N PRO A 368 -3.60 -10.58 6.11
CA PRO A 368 -4.05 -9.24 5.71
C PRO A 368 -5.11 -8.62 6.64
N PHE A 369 -6.07 -9.42 7.12
CA PHE A 369 -7.10 -8.96 8.06
C PHE A 369 -7.25 -9.92 9.24
N GLY A 370 -7.55 -11.20 8.97
CA GLY A 370 -7.71 -12.22 10.01
C GLY A 370 -9.15 -12.34 10.54
N LEU A 371 -10.12 -12.65 9.67
CA LEU A 371 -11.49 -12.98 10.09
C LEU A 371 -11.53 -14.25 10.95
N ALA A 372 -10.75 -15.28 10.63
CA ALA A 372 -10.77 -16.56 11.36
C ALA A 372 -10.46 -16.43 12.87
N PRO A 373 -9.45 -15.65 13.30
CA PRO A 373 -9.28 -15.30 14.72
C PRO A 373 -10.53 -14.67 15.35
N LEU A 374 -11.17 -13.72 14.67
CA LEU A 374 -12.36 -13.02 15.18
C LEU A 374 -13.58 -13.96 15.26
N GLU A 375 -13.76 -14.85 14.28
CA GLU A 375 -14.77 -15.91 14.29
C GLU A 375 -14.57 -16.87 15.48
N ALA A 376 -13.33 -17.27 15.76
CA ALA A 376 -13.00 -18.10 16.92
C ALA A 376 -13.26 -17.36 18.24
N MET A 377 -12.90 -16.08 18.32
CA MET A 377 -13.17 -15.22 19.48
C MET A 377 -14.68 -15.02 19.71
N ALA A 378 -15.47 -14.87 18.65
CA ALA A 378 -16.93 -14.79 18.71
C ALA A 378 -17.55 -16.08 19.28
N ALA A 379 -16.98 -17.24 18.92
CA ALA A 379 -17.36 -18.55 19.45
C ALA A 379 -16.84 -18.82 20.87
N GLY A 380 -16.04 -17.89 21.44
CA GLY A 380 -15.54 -17.93 22.81
C GLY A 380 -14.16 -18.57 22.99
N LEU A 381 -13.39 -18.76 21.91
CA LEU A 381 -11.99 -19.19 22.02
C LEU A 381 -11.07 -17.99 22.21
N PRO A 382 -10.12 -18.01 23.16
CA PRO A 382 -8.96 -17.14 23.11
C PRO A 382 -8.15 -17.36 21.84
N ALA A 383 -7.50 -16.31 21.34
CA ALA A 383 -6.69 -16.36 20.13
C ALA A 383 -5.21 -16.06 20.44
N VAL A 384 -4.31 -16.90 19.94
CA VAL A 384 -2.85 -16.69 19.90
C VAL A 384 -2.42 -16.69 18.44
N VAL A 385 -2.06 -15.53 17.89
CA VAL A 385 -1.95 -15.36 16.44
C VAL A 385 -0.76 -14.49 16.04
N THR A 386 -0.40 -14.56 14.76
CA THR A 386 0.69 -13.77 14.17
C THR A 386 0.58 -12.27 14.47
N LYS A 387 1.71 -11.63 14.79
CA LYS A 387 1.82 -10.17 14.90
C LYS A 387 1.90 -9.46 13.54
N ASN A 388 1.99 -10.21 12.44
CA ASN A 388 2.21 -9.67 11.10
C ASN A 388 0.88 -9.51 10.34
N GLY A 389 0.45 -8.25 10.14
CA GLY A 389 -0.73 -7.88 9.37
C GLY A 389 -1.94 -7.48 10.24
N GLY A 390 -3.15 -7.66 9.73
CA GLY A 390 -4.41 -7.23 10.33
C GLY A 390 -4.68 -7.71 11.78
N PRO A 391 -4.20 -8.88 12.24
CA PRO A 391 -4.29 -9.24 13.66
C PRO A 391 -3.66 -8.23 14.62
N SER A 392 -2.61 -7.51 14.20
CA SER A 392 -1.96 -6.49 15.02
C SER A 392 -2.83 -5.27 15.31
N GLU A 393 -3.77 -4.96 14.42
CA GLU A 393 -4.77 -3.89 14.60
C GLU A 393 -6.03 -4.40 15.30
N SER A 394 -6.42 -5.66 15.06
CA SER A 394 -7.69 -6.20 15.56
C SER A 394 -7.65 -6.70 17.00
N LEU A 395 -6.52 -7.30 17.41
CA LEU A 395 -6.36 -7.90 18.74
C LEU A 395 -5.66 -6.98 19.74
N ARG A 396 -5.25 -5.76 19.35
CA ARG A 396 -4.63 -4.79 20.24
C ARG A 396 -5.08 -3.37 19.92
N GLU A 397 -5.38 -2.57 20.95
CA GLU A 397 -5.68 -1.14 20.81
C GLU A 397 -5.04 -0.36 21.95
N GLY A 398 -4.07 0.51 21.62
CA GLY A 398 -3.22 1.13 22.64
C GLY A 398 -2.49 0.08 23.48
N ASP A 399 -2.65 0.15 24.79
CA ASP A 399 -2.07 -0.80 25.76
C ASP A 399 -3.00 -2.00 26.06
N GLU A 400 -4.20 -2.05 25.46
CA GLU A 400 -5.15 -3.15 25.68
C GLU A 400 -4.95 -4.30 24.68
N GLU A 401 -4.88 -5.52 25.20
CA GLU A 401 -4.80 -6.77 24.43
C GLU A 401 -6.10 -7.57 24.54
N TYR A 402 -6.66 -7.96 23.39
CA TYR A 402 -7.87 -8.78 23.26
C TYR A 402 -7.56 -10.22 22.81
N GLY A 403 -6.32 -10.48 22.42
CA GLY A 403 -5.71 -11.78 22.17
C GLY A 403 -4.19 -11.64 22.23
N LEU A 404 -3.45 -12.74 22.08
CA LEU A 404 -2.00 -12.74 22.21
C LEU A 404 -1.34 -12.75 20.83
N LEU A 405 -0.47 -11.77 20.57
CA LEU A 405 0.29 -11.66 19.33
C LEU A 405 1.65 -12.34 19.49
N VAL A 406 2.06 -13.14 18.50
CA VAL A 406 3.36 -13.86 18.48
C VAL A 406 4.09 -13.65 17.16
N ASP A 407 5.43 -13.69 17.18
CA ASP A 407 6.23 -13.78 15.96
C ASP A 407 6.09 -15.17 15.31
N PRO A 408 5.52 -15.29 14.10
CA PRO A 408 5.42 -16.58 13.41
C PRO A 408 6.79 -17.15 12.99
N GLY A 409 7.86 -16.35 13.00
CA GLY A 409 9.22 -16.76 12.72
C GLY A 409 9.98 -17.32 13.93
N ASP A 410 9.40 -17.25 15.14
CA ASP A 410 9.99 -17.74 16.38
C ASP A 410 9.09 -18.84 17.01
N PRO A 411 9.37 -20.13 16.73
CA PRO A 411 8.60 -21.23 17.32
C PRO A 411 8.64 -21.28 18.85
N GLU A 412 9.67 -20.75 19.51
CA GLU A 412 9.72 -20.70 20.99
C GLU A 412 8.75 -19.65 21.53
N GLU A 413 8.68 -18.48 20.90
CA GLU A 413 7.69 -17.44 21.24
C GLU A 413 6.26 -17.95 21.02
N VAL A 414 6.00 -18.61 19.90
CA VAL A 414 4.70 -19.25 19.61
C VAL A 414 4.32 -20.25 20.70
N ALA A 415 5.25 -21.15 21.06
CA ALA A 415 5.01 -22.17 22.08
C ALA A 415 4.76 -21.57 23.46
N ALA A 416 5.55 -20.56 23.85
CA ALA A 416 5.39 -19.85 25.11
C ALA A 416 4.05 -19.10 25.17
N GLY A 417 3.67 -18.43 24.08
CA GLY A 417 2.38 -17.75 23.95
C GLY A 417 1.20 -18.72 24.15
N LEU A 418 1.19 -19.83 23.42
CA LEU A 418 0.16 -20.87 23.52
C LEU A 418 0.08 -21.47 24.93
N TYR A 419 1.22 -21.87 25.49
CA TYR A 419 1.27 -22.45 26.84
C TYR A 419 0.78 -21.45 27.89
N SER A 420 1.11 -20.17 27.75
CA SER A 420 0.70 -19.15 28.70
C SER A 420 -0.82 -18.96 28.78
N VAL A 421 -1.54 -19.26 27.68
CA VAL A 421 -3.01 -19.20 27.62
C VAL A 421 -3.64 -20.53 28.04
N VAL A 422 -3.15 -21.66 27.55
CA VAL A 422 -3.73 -22.98 27.85
C VAL A 422 -3.42 -23.44 29.27
N GLY A 423 -2.23 -23.13 29.79
CA GLY A 423 -1.74 -23.55 31.10
C GLY A 423 -2.30 -22.74 32.28
N ASP A 424 -2.94 -21.59 32.03
CA ASP A 424 -3.49 -20.70 33.06
C ASP A 424 -4.98 -20.42 32.81
N VAL A 425 -5.84 -20.97 33.67
CA VAL A 425 -7.29 -20.81 33.58
C VAL A 425 -7.74 -19.36 33.73
N GLY A 426 -7.05 -18.57 34.57
CA GLY A 426 -7.34 -17.16 34.76
C GLY A 426 -7.01 -16.36 33.50
N ARG A 427 -5.84 -16.63 32.90
CA ARG A 427 -5.44 -15.99 31.64
C ARG A 427 -6.32 -16.41 30.47
N TRP A 428 -6.69 -17.68 30.40
CA TRP A 428 -7.64 -18.20 29.40
C TRP A 428 -8.98 -17.44 29.46
N ARG A 429 -9.58 -17.34 30.66
CA ARG A 429 -10.87 -16.64 30.84
C ARG A 429 -10.77 -15.17 30.45
N ARG A 430 -9.70 -14.49 30.85
CA ARG A 430 -9.45 -13.08 30.49
C ARG A 430 -9.47 -12.89 28.97
N TYR A 431 -8.68 -13.66 28.22
CA TYR A 431 -8.63 -13.50 26.77
C TYR A 431 -9.91 -13.97 26.07
N ALA A 432 -10.61 -14.98 26.59
CA ALA A 432 -11.92 -15.39 26.05
C ALA A 432 -12.96 -14.25 26.19
N GLU A 433 -13.03 -13.62 27.37
CA GLU A 433 -13.94 -12.51 27.65
C GLU A 433 -13.56 -11.25 26.87
N ALA A 434 -12.28 -10.87 26.91
CA ALA A 434 -11.77 -9.69 26.20
C ALA A 434 -11.94 -9.83 24.69
N GLY A 435 -11.61 -11.00 24.13
CA GLY A 435 -11.75 -11.26 22.70
C GLY A 435 -13.19 -11.24 22.22
N TYR A 436 -14.10 -11.90 22.94
CA TYR A 436 -15.53 -11.84 22.64
C TYR A 436 -16.08 -10.41 22.75
N GLY A 437 -15.70 -9.68 23.80
CA GLY A 437 -16.07 -8.27 23.98
C GLY A 437 -15.58 -7.37 22.86
N ARG A 438 -14.35 -7.60 22.37
CA ARG A 438 -13.77 -6.87 21.23
C ARG A 438 -14.57 -7.09 19.95
N VAL A 439 -14.98 -8.33 19.67
CA VAL A 439 -15.81 -8.65 18.51
C VAL A 439 -17.14 -7.89 18.59
N LEU A 440 -17.86 -7.98 19.71
CA LEU A 440 -19.13 -7.28 19.90
C LEU A 440 -19.01 -5.75 19.80
N ALA A 441 -17.90 -5.20 20.28
CA ALA A 441 -17.68 -3.76 20.29
C ALA A 441 -17.36 -3.20 18.89
N LYS A 442 -16.64 -3.95 18.04
CA LYS A 442 -16.02 -3.39 16.84
C LYS A 442 -16.13 -4.24 15.57
N TYR A 443 -16.25 -5.56 15.67
CA TYR A 443 -16.16 -6.49 14.54
C TYR A 443 -17.44 -7.30 14.35
N THR A 444 -18.61 -6.63 14.40
CA THR A 444 -19.87 -7.20 13.92
C THR A 444 -20.31 -6.50 12.63
N TRP A 445 -21.19 -7.15 11.86
CA TRP A 445 -21.70 -6.54 10.62
C TRP A 445 -22.55 -5.30 10.90
N GLU A 446 -23.23 -5.24 12.04
CA GLU A 446 -23.94 -4.04 12.51
C GLU A 446 -22.96 -2.89 12.75
N ARG A 447 -21.81 -3.14 13.41
CA ARG A 447 -20.76 -2.12 13.59
C ARG A 447 -20.14 -1.69 12.26
N THR A 448 -19.99 -2.63 11.33
CA THR A 448 -19.52 -2.32 9.97
C THR A 448 -20.53 -1.40 9.26
N ALA A 449 -21.82 -1.74 9.31
CA ALA A 449 -22.90 -0.95 8.72
C ALA A 449 -23.00 0.45 9.33
N GLU A 450 -22.95 0.56 10.66
CA GLU A 450 -22.87 1.84 11.38
C GLU A 450 -21.68 2.67 10.89
N GLY A 451 -20.49 2.08 10.79
CA GLY A 451 -19.29 2.76 10.31
C GLY A 451 -19.41 3.29 8.87
N TYR A 452 -20.01 2.52 7.96
CA TYR A 452 -20.32 2.99 6.60
C TYR A 452 -21.32 4.14 6.63
N LEU A 453 -22.42 3.99 7.37
CA LEU A 453 -23.49 4.98 7.43
C LEU A 453 -23.02 6.30 8.06
N ASP A 454 -22.23 6.23 9.12
CA ASP A 454 -21.61 7.39 9.77
C ASP A 454 -20.66 8.12 8.83
N ALA A 455 -19.81 7.38 8.11
CA ALA A 455 -18.88 7.98 7.16
C ALA A 455 -19.61 8.62 5.97
N ILE A 456 -20.68 7.99 5.46
CA ILE A 456 -21.55 8.57 4.43
C ILE A 456 -22.30 9.81 4.95
N ALA A 457 -22.76 9.80 6.20
CA ALA A 457 -23.53 10.88 6.80
C ALA A 457 -22.70 12.10 7.21
N LYS A 458 -21.48 11.89 7.75
CA LYS A 458 -20.54 12.95 8.13
C LYS A 458 -20.31 13.92 6.96
N GLU A 459 -20.16 13.37 5.76
CA GLU A 459 -19.93 14.16 4.55
C GLU A 459 -21.16 14.93 4.05
N ARG A 460 -22.38 14.41 4.26
CA ARG A 460 -23.61 15.17 3.92
C ARG A 460 -23.69 16.50 4.68
N ARG A 461 -23.14 16.57 5.90
CA ARG A 461 -23.14 17.79 6.73
C ARG A 461 -22.09 18.81 6.29
N VAL A 462 -20.92 18.36 5.81
CA VAL A 462 -19.87 19.25 5.28
C VAL A 462 -20.31 19.96 4.00
N GLY A 463 -21.23 19.36 3.23
CA GLY A 463 -21.82 19.99 2.03
C GLY A 463 -22.92 21.01 2.28
N GLU A 464 -23.43 21.15 3.51
CA GLU A 464 -24.51 22.09 3.88
C GLU A 464 -23.99 23.36 4.61
N GLU A 465 -22.72 23.39 5.04
CA GLU A 465 -22.08 24.57 5.63
C GLU A 465 -21.41 25.43 4.54
N ASP A 466 -21.75 26.72 4.50
CA ASP A 466 -21.18 27.78 3.65
C ASP A 466 -19.64 27.75 3.68
N PRO A 467 -18.89 27.88 2.56
CA PRO A 467 -17.43 27.71 2.53
C PRO A 467 -16.70 28.96 3.03
N ALA A 468 -17.06 29.45 4.21
CA ALA A 468 -16.46 30.60 4.86
C ALA A 468 -15.18 30.26 5.64
N ASP A 469 -14.97 28.98 6.00
CA ASP A 469 -13.80 28.56 6.79
C ASP A 469 -12.91 27.57 6.01
N GLY A 470 -11.99 28.14 5.23
CA GLY A 470 -10.67 27.59 4.87
C GLY A 470 -10.48 26.07 4.72
N PHE A 471 -10.59 25.62 3.46
CA PHE A 471 -10.04 24.40 2.83
C PHE A 471 -10.85 23.09 2.92
N PRO A 472 -11.53 22.77 1.81
CA PRO A 472 -11.25 21.54 1.07
C PRO A 472 -10.72 21.90 -0.33
N THR A 473 -9.58 21.33 -0.70
CA THR A 473 -8.94 21.60 -2.00
C THR A 473 -9.83 21.09 -3.15
N PRO A 474 -10.05 21.84 -4.24
CA PRO A 474 -10.69 21.29 -5.43
C PRO A 474 -9.77 20.23 -6.03
N ARG A 475 -10.08 18.96 -5.77
CA ARG A 475 -9.38 17.81 -6.34
C ARG A 475 -9.58 17.81 -7.86
N VAL A 476 -8.51 17.55 -8.62
CA VAL A 476 -8.63 17.29 -10.05
C VAL A 476 -9.43 16.00 -10.22
N ARG A 477 -10.67 16.13 -10.69
CA ARG A 477 -11.52 15.00 -11.05
C ARG A 477 -10.96 14.37 -12.32
N LEU A 478 -10.62 13.10 -12.25
CA LEU A 478 -10.22 12.32 -13.43
C LEU A 478 -11.42 12.16 -14.37
N GLU A 479 -11.15 12.32 -15.66
CA GLU A 479 -12.14 12.10 -16.72
C GLU A 479 -12.22 10.60 -17.06
N SER A 480 -13.45 10.12 -17.24
CA SER A 480 -13.73 8.75 -17.66
C SER A 480 -13.27 8.55 -19.11
N PRO A 481 -12.34 7.61 -19.40
CA PRO A 481 -11.93 7.30 -20.76
C PRO A 481 -13.09 6.81 -21.61
N LYS A 482 -13.10 7.17 -22.90
CA LYS A 482 -14.19 6.83 -23.83
C LYS A 482 -14.43 5.33 -23.95
N TYR A 483 -13.39 4.50 -23.81
CA TYR A 483 -13.49 3.04 -23.84
C TYR A 483 -14.69 2.51 -23.02
N PHE A 484 -14.93 3.06 -21.83
CA PHE A 484 -15.98 2.54 -20.94
C PHE A 484 -17.41 2.88 -21.40
N THR A 485 -17.57 3.82 -22.32
CA THR A 485 -18.87 4.17 -22.95
C THR A 485 -18.93 3.81 -24.44
N ASP A 486 -17.79 3.57 -25.06
CA ASP A 486 -17.60 3.17 -26.45
C ASP A 486 -16.39 2.20 -26.53
N PRO A 487 -16.62 0.89 -26.37
CA PRO A 487 -15.54 -0.11 -26.32
C PRO A 487 -14.73 -0.26 -27.61
N GLY A 488 -15.13 0.41 -28.70
CA GLY A 488 -14.35 0.48 -29.93
C GLY A 488 -13.16 1.45 -29.85
N SER A 489 -13.07 2.27 -28.79
CA SER A 489 -11.99 3.23 -28.55
C SER A 489 -11.00 2.70 -27.51
N ASP A 490 -9.71 2.62 -27.84
CA ASP A 490 -8.66 2.32 -26.86
C ASP A 490 -8.14 3.58 -26.12
N GLU A 491 -8.83 4.72 -26.26
CA GLU A 491 -8.43 5.99 -25.66
C GLU A 491 -8.40 5.87 -24.12
N GLY A 492 -7.21 6.01 -23.53
CA GLY A 492 -7.00 6.05 -22.08
C GLY A 492 -6.97 4.69 -21.35
N THR A 493 -7.06 3.56 -22.06
CA THR A 493 -7.00 2.19 -21.46
C THR A 493 -6.04 1.25 -22.19
N SER A 494 -5.03 1.81 -22.86
CA SER A 494 -4.05 1.05 -23.65
C SER A 494 -2.95 0.37 -22.81
N LEU A 495 -2.21 -0.56 -23.43
CA LEU A 495 -0.98 -1.13 -22.84
C LEU A 495 0.07 -0.07 -22.50
N GLU A 496 0.19 0.97 -23.31
CA GLU A 496 1.07 2.11 -23.02
C GLU A 496 0.62 2.84 -21.76
N THR A 497 -0.70 2.99 -21.57
CA THR A 497 -1.26 3.57 -20.34
C THR A 497 -0.93 2.70 -19.13
N LEU A 498 -1.07 1.38 -19.25
CA LEU A 498 -0.72 0.44 -18.18
C LEU A 498 0.79 0.48 -17.86
N ASP A 499 1.65 0.41 -18.88
CA ASP A 499 3.11 0.48 -18.72
C ASP A 499 3.50 1.79 -18.03
N ARG A 500 2.94 2.90 -18.49
CA ARG A 500 3.16 4.19 -17.87
C ARG A 500 2.68 4.20 -16.43
N LEU A 501 1.45 3.79 -16.12
CA LEU A 501 0.90 3.86 -14.77
C LEU A 501 1.64 2.97 -13.78
N TYR A 502 1.93 1.73 -14.17
CA TYR A 502 2.46 0.70 -13.29
C TYR A 502 4.00 0.74 -13.22
N PHE A 503 4.68 0.86 -14.37
CA PHE A 503 6.15 0.85 -14.43
C PHE A 503 6.77 2.25 -14.56
N GLY A 504 6.05 3.24 -15.09
CA GLY A 504 6.64 4.56 -15.38
C GLY A 504 7.19 5.28 -14.15
N LEU A 505 8.35 5.91 -14.32
CA LEU A 505 9.01 6.74 -13.31
C LEU A 505 9.13 8.17 -13.84
N ASP A 506 8.86 9.16 -13.00
CA ASP A 506 9.10 10.56 -13.33
C ASP A 506 10.59 10.89 -13.09
N VAL A 507 11.14 10.50 -11.94
CA VAL A 507 12.56 10.71 -11.61
C VAL A 507 13.22 9.44 -11.09
N LEU A 508 14.30 9.02 -11.74
CA LEU A 508 15.23 8.01 -11.24
C LEU A 508 16.45 8.71 -10.64
N ALA A 509 16.61 8.64 -9.33
CA ALA A 509 17.78 9.15 -8.65
C ALA A 509 18.87 8.07 -8.58
N VAL A 510 20.13 8.45 -8.78
CA VAL A 510 21.27 7.52 -8.76
C VAL A 510 22.35 8.09 -7.86
N GLY A 511 22.81 7.32 -6.88
CA GLY A 511 23.89 7.75 -5.99
C GLY A 511 23.69 7.35 -4.54
N GLU A 512 24.03 8.25 -3.62
CA GLU A 512 24.06 7.96 -2.19
C GLU A 512 22.66 7.93 -1.56
N SER A 513 22.43 6.91 -0.71
CA SER A 513 21.36 6.85 0.28
C SER A 513 22.00 6.46 1.59
N LEU A 514 21.81 7.26 2.63
CA LEU A 514 22.57 7.18 3.88
C LEU A 514 21.71 7.56 5.08
N VAL A 515 22.27 7.39 6.27
CA VAL A 515 21.64 7.84 7.53
C VAL A 515 22.25 9.16 7.97
N ASP A 516 21.42 10.20 8.03
CA ASP A 516 21.78 11.49 8.61
C ASP A 516 21.51 11.47 10.13
N PHE A 517 22.55 11.69 10.92
CA PHE A 517 22.47 11.99 12.35
C PHE A 517 22.51 13.50 12.54
N ILE A 518 21.35 14.11 12.75
CA ILE A 518 21.22 15.56 12.92
C ILE A 518 21.16 15.90 14.40
N SER A 519 21.97 16.88 14.84
CA SER A 519 22.01 17.28 16.25
C SER A 519 20.68 17.91 16.71
N HIS A 520 20.26 17.60 17.93
CA HIS A 520 19.05 18.22 18.50
C HIS A 520 19.25 19.72 18.75
N GLU A 521 20.40 20.08 19.32
CA GLU A 521 20.71 21.44 19.66
C GLU A 521 21.28 22.21 18.47
N PHE A 522 21.02 23.52 18.45
CA PHE A 522 21.73 24.43 17.57
C PHE A 522 23.21 24.48 17.97
N ARG A 523 24.08 24.10 17.03
CA ARG A 523 25.54 24.07 17.21
C ARG A 523 26.24 24.53 15.93
N ILE A 524 27.40 25.15 16.11
CA ILE A 524 28.26 25.57 14.99
C ILE A 524 29.27 24.47 14.63
N SER A 525 29.65 23.60 15.58
CA SER A 525 30.62 22.53 15.34
C SER A 525 30.13 21.19 15.87
N LEU A 526 30.42 20.11 15.13
CA LEU A 526 30.12 18.74 15.57
C LEU A 526 30.83 18.36 16.86
N ARG A 527 31.97 18.97 17.18
CA ARG A 527 32.74 18.70 18.40
C ARG A 527 31.98 19.01 19.69
N THR A 528 30.92 19.81 19.61
CA THR A 528 30.12 20.24 20.77
C THR A 528 28.66 19.80 20.68
N ALA A 529 28.36 18.87 19.77
CA ALA A 529 27.04 18.26 19.62
C ALA A 529 27.00 16.92 20.38
N ASP A 530 26.05 16.78 21.30
CA ASP A 530 25.99 15.64 22.23
C ASP A 530 24.88 14.64 21.86
N ARG A 531 23.79 15.09 21.24
CA ARG A 531 22.60 14.27 20.96
C ARG A 531 22.17 14.39 19.52
N PHE A 532 21.84 13.25 18.90
CA PHE A 532 21.46 13.16 17.50
C PHE A 532 20.19 12.34 17.32
N SER A 533 19.38 12.73 16.34
CA SER A 533 18.30 11.91 15.79
C SER A 533 18.67 11.42 14.40
N ARG A 534 18.26 10.21 14.06
CA ARG A 534 18.49 9.59 12.75
C ARG A 534 17.39 10.00 11.76
N TYR A 535 17.79 10.28 10.53
CA TYR A 535 16.92 10.60 9.40
C TYR A 535 17.42 9.90 8.15
N LEU A 536 16.51 9.67 7.19
CA LEU A 536 16.92 9.34 5.83
C LEU A 536 17.68 10.53 5.23
N GLY A 537 18.88 10.28 4.74
CA GLY A 537 19.76 11.26 4.12
C GLY A 537 20.34 10.78 2.79
N GLY A 538 21.15 11.65 2.19
CA GLY A 538 21.67 11.49 0.84
C GLY A 538 20.84 12.29 -0.15
N GLN A 539 21.52 13.06 -1.01
CA GLN A 539 20.82 14.00 -1.89
C GLN A 539 19.91 13.26 -2.89
N PRO A 540 20.38 12.21 -3.61
CA PRO A 540 19.54 11.49 -4.57
C PRO A 540 18.31 10.87 -3.89
N ALA A 541 18.49 10.31 -2.69
CA ALA A 541 17.40 9.77 -1.88
C ALA A 541 16.36 10.85 -1.51
N ASN A 542 16.82 11.99 -1.01
CA ASN A 542 15.95 13.11 -0.64
C ASN A 542 15.20 13.66 -1.87
N VAL A 543 15.86 13.75 -3.03
CA VAL A 543 15.21 14.19 -4.26
C VAL A 543 14.11 13.22 -4.67
N ALA A 544 14.38 11.90 -4.63
CA ALA A 544 13.36 10.90 -4.91
C ALA A 544 12.17 11.00 -3.93
N VAL A 545 12.43 11.22 -2.63
CA VAL A 545 11.40 11.40 -1.60
C VAL A 545 10.53 12.63 -1.88
N TYR A 546 11.12 13.76 -2.26
CA TYR A 546 10.35 14.98 -2.54
C TYR A 546 9.58 14.90 -3.86
N VAL A 547 10.13 14.24 -4.89
CA VAL A 547 9.36 13.91 -6.10
C VAL A 547 8.12 13.08 -5.72
N ALA A 548 8.28 12.08 -4.85
CA ALA A 548 7.17 11.28 -4.37
C ALA A 548 6.11 12.12 -3.64
N LYS A 549 6.53 13.04 -2.77
CA LYS A 549 5.62 13.96 -2.05
C LYS A 549 4.89 14.93 -2.95
N LEU A 550 5.48 15.30 -4.08
CA LEU A 550 4.85 16.15 -5.10
C LEU A 550 3.91 15.36 -6.02
N GLY A 551 3.66 14.07 -5.75
CA GLY A 551 2.81 13.22 -6.57
C GLY A 551 3.52 12.56 -7.76
N GLY A 552 4.79 12.87 -8.00
CA GLY A 552 5.60 12.21 -9.03
C GLY A 552 6.01 10.80 -8.60
N ARG A 553 6.34 9.93 -9.56
CA ARG A 553 6.86 8.58 -9.28
C ARG A 553 8.37 8.60 -9.29
N SER A 554 8.99 8.01 -8.28
CA SER A 554 10.43 8.03 -8.13
C SER A 554 10.99 6.68 -7.70
N ALA A 555 12.23 6.45 -8.09
CA ALA A 555 13.03 5.31 -7.66
C ALA A 555 14.46 5.77 -7.36
N VAL A 556 15.19 4.97 -6.60
CA VAL A 556 16.62 5.20 -6.35
C VAL A 556 17.43 3.97 -6.75
N ILE A 557 18.54 4.19 -7.47
CA ILE A 557 19.62 3.23 -7.63
C ILE A 557 20.72 3.59 -6.64
N THR A 558 20.90 2.76 -5.63
CA THR A 558 21.84 3.01 -4.53
C THR A 558 22.36 1.70 -3.95
N LYS A 559 23.32 1.78 -3.04
CA LYS A 559 23.83 0.64 -2.31
C LYS A 559 23.95 0.94 -0.83
N VAL A 560 23.34 0.09 0.00
CA VAL A 560 23.35 0.18 1.46
C VAL A 560 24.04 -1.04 2.07
N GLY A 561 24.42 -0.96 3.34
CA GLY A 561 24.98 -2.11 4.06
C GLY A 561 23.92 -3.18 4.30
N ALA A 562 24.35 -4.43 4.44
CA ALA A 562 23.47 -5.50 4.94
C ALA A 562 23.36 -5.42 6.48
N ASP A 563 22.90 -4.28 6.98
CA ASP A 563 22.79 -3.94 8.41
C ASP A 563 21.47 -3.22 8.70
N TYR A 564 21.18 -3.00 10.00
CA TYR A 564 19.94 -2.33 10.43
C TYR A 564 19.80 -0.89 9.93
N PHE A 565 20.90 -0.21 9.59
CA PHE A 565 20.81 1.12 8.99
C PHE A 565 20.45 1.06 7.52
N GLY A 566 20.88 0.02 6.80
CA GLY A 566 20.48 -0.25 5.43
C GLY A 566 19.00 -0.60 5.34
N GLU A 567 18.53 -1.45 6.26
CA GLU A 567 17.10 -1.75 6.43
C GLU A 567 16.29 -0.49 6.74
N PHE A 568 16.76 0.34 7.67
CA PHE A 568 16.12 1.61 7.97
C PHE A 568 16.03 2.53 6.74
N VAL A 569 17.09 2.66 5.93
CA VAL A 569 17.07 3.48 4.70
C VAL A 569 16.04 2.94 3.71
N GLU A 570 16.03 1.64 3.47
CA GLU A 570 15.08 0.98 2.57
C GLU A 570 13.63 1.16 3.04
N ASP A 571 13.37 0.98 4.34
CA ASP A 571 12.06 1.21 4.96
C ASP A 571 11.60 2.66 4.84
N GLN A 572 12.49 3.63 5.04
CA GLN A 572 12.14 5.06 4.91
C GLN A 572 11.85 5.44 3.45
N LEU A 573 12.60 4.91 2.50
CA LEU A 573 12.33 5.10 1.07
C LEU A 573 10.94 4.54 0.72
N GLY A 574 10.66 3.30 1.10
CA GLY A 574 9.36 2.66 0.88
C GLY A 574 8.20 3.39 1.56
N ARG A 575 8.40 3.85 2.82
CA ARG A 575 7.41 4.66 3.57
C ARG A 575 7.07 5.97 2.88
N HIS A 576 8.05 6.63 2.25
CA HIS A 576 7.81 7.82 1.44
C HIS A 576 7.40 7.50 0.00
N GLY A 577 7.19 6.22 -0.31
CA GLY A 577 6.74 5.71 -1.59
C GLY A 577 7.80 5.83 -2.71
N VAL A 578 9.08 5.90 -2.37
CA VAL A 578 10.15 5.76 -3.36
C VAL A 578 10.31 4.27 -3.68
N SER A 579 10.34 3.90 -4.96
CA SER A 579 10.62 2.53 -5.36
C SER A 579 12.04 2.13 -4.97
N THR A 580 12.15 0.98 -4.28
CA THR A 580 13.40 0.40 -3.81
C THR A 580 13.96 -0.68 -4.75
N GLU A 581 13.41 -0.84 -5.95
CA GLU A 581 13.85 -1.83 -6.96
C GLU A 581 15.35 -1.72 -7.31
N GLY A 582 15.92 -0.51 -7.22
CA GLY A 582 17.34 -0.24 -7.45
C GLY A 582 18.21 -0.23 -6.18
N VAL A 583 17.68 -0.65 -5.02
CA VAL A 583 18.44 -0.70 -3.76
C VAL A 583 19.22 -2.00 -3.70
N HIS A 584 20.55 -1.89 -3.73
CA HIS A 584 21.47 -3.01 -3.59
C HIS A 584 22.02 -3.09 -2.16
N ARG A 585 22.33 -4.30 -1.69
CA ARG A 585 22.97 -4.52 -0.38
C ARG A 585 24.43 -4.94 -0.55
N ALA A 586 25.30 -4.44 0.33
CA ALA A 586 26.71 -4.79 0.42
C ALA A 586 26.98 -5.60 1.70
N PRO A 587 27.08 -6.94 1.63
CA PRO A 587 27.42 -7.75 2.80
C PRO A 587 28.81 -7.41 3.36
N GLY A 588 28.91 -7.20 4.67
CA GLY A 588 30.17 -6.90 5.35
C GLY A 588 30.61 -5.43 5.32
N GLU A 589 29.84 -4.56 4.65
CA GLU A 589 30.14 -3.13 4.55
C GLU A 589 29.08 -2.31 5.30
N PRO A 590 29.49 -1.32 6.11
CA PRO A 590 28.55 -0.51 6.87
C PRO A 590 27.75 0.41 5.96
N THR A 591 26.47 0.62 6.27
CA THR A 591 25.68 1.68 5.66
C THR A 591 26.30 3.05 5.95
N THR A 592 26.45 3.85 4.89
CA THR A 592 26.99 5.21 4.98
C THR A 592 26.17 6.04 5.97
N ASN A 593 26.85 6.82 6.80
CA ASN A 593 26.21 7.74 7.73
C ASN A 593 26.92 9.09 7.73
N ALA A 594 26.16 10.15 8.01
CA ALA A 594 26.67 11.50 8.15
C ALA A 594 26.22 12.09 9.48
N PHE A 595 27.11 12.78 10.18
CA PHE A 595 26.79 13.57 11.36
C PHE A 595 26.71 15.02 10.93
N VAL A 596 25.62 15.71 11.30
CA VAL A 596 25.32 17.07 10.82
C VAL A 596 24.85 17.94 11.98
N THR A 597 25.42 19.14 12.13
CA THR A 597 24.93 20.12 13.12
C THR A 597 23.64 20.77 12.65
N ARG A 598 22.65 20.89 13.53
CA ARG A 598 21.51 21.80 13.34
C ARG A 598 21.99 23.25 13.48
N THR A 599 21.77 24.04 12.43
CA THR A 599 22.15 25.46 12.37
C THR A 599 21.22 26.22 11.42
N VAL A 600 21.23 27.55 11.51
CA VAL A 600 20.56 28.47 10.56
C VAL A 600 21.48 28.87 9.39
N ASN A 601 22.77 28.51 9.45
CA ASN A 601 23.78 28.78 8.42
C ASN A 601 24.24 27.47 7.74
N VAL A 602 25.40 27.48 7.05
CA VAL A 602 26.01 26.27 6.50
C VAL A 602 26.37 25.30 7.64
N PRO A 603 25.89 24.04 7.61
CA PRO A 603 26.17 23.07 8.67
C PRO A 603 27.61 22.56 8.67
N ASP A 604 28.14 22.32 9.86
CA ASP A 604 29.32 21.49 10.06
C ASP A 604 28.90 20.02 9.98
N PHE A 605 29.65 19.22 9.23
CA PHE A 605 29.31 17.82 8.99
C PHE A 605 30.54 16.94 8.80
N GLN A 606 30.37 15.65 9.08
CA GLN A 606 31.35 14.59 8.84
C GLN A 606 30.62 13.41 8.23
N VAL A 607 31.18 12.82 7.17
CA VAL A 607 30.60 11.65 6.50
C VAL A 607 31.51 10.45 6.70
N ASN A 608 30.91 9.34 7.14
CA ASN A 608 31.54 8.03 7.21
C ASN A 608 31.04 7.20 6.03
N ARG A 609 31.72 7.32 4.90
CA ARG A 609 31.39 6.61 3.65
C ARG A 609 31.65 5.10 3.79
N GLY A 610 30.65 4.30 3.46
CA GLY A 610 30.70 2.85 3.40
C GLY A 610 30.06 2.33 2.12
N ALA A 611 28.97 1.58 2.24
CA ALA A 611 28.34 0.82 1.15
C ALA A 611 27.96 1.64 -0.10
N ASP A 612 27.57 2.91 0.04
CA ASP A 612 27.13 3.74 -1.10
C ASP A 612 28.20 3.86 -2.19
N ALA A 613 29.46 4.00 -1.77
CA ALA A 613 30.61 4.17 -2.65
C ALA A 613 30.89 2.91 -3.48
N LEU A 614 30.34 1.76 -3.08
CA LEU A 614 30.56 0.45 -3.71
C LEU A 614 29.48 0.07 -4.75
N LEU A 615 28.57 1.00 -5.07
CA LEU A 615 27.63 0.82 -6.16
C LEU A 615 28.39 0.59 -7.48
N ASN A 616 28.14 -0.54 -8.12
CA ASN A 616 28.88 -0.97 -9.28
C ASN A 616 28.17 -0.62 -10.59
N ILE A 617 28.94 -0.48 -11.68
CA ILE A 617 28.41 -0.24 -13.02
C ILE A 617 27.37 -1.29 -13.49
N ARG A 618 27.48 -2.54 -13.01
CA ARG A 618 26.53 -3.64 -13.33
C ARG A 618 25.23 -3.57 -12.52
N GLU A 619 25.21 -2.76 -11.46
CA GLU A 619 24.07 -2.54 -10.56
C GLU A 619 23.24 -1.33 -11.03
N VAL A 620 23.33 -0.98 -12.31
CA VAL A 620 22.48 0.04 -12.93
C VAL A 620 21.60 -0.67 -13.96
N PRO A 621 20.35 -1.03 -13.65
CA PRO A 621 19.47 -1.71 -14.61
C PRO A 621 19.07 -0.77 -15.76
N ASP A 622 19.20 -1.23 -17.01
CA ASP A 622 18.79 -0.45 -18.19
C ASP A 622 17.29 -0.13 -18.14
N GLU A 623 16.49 -1.11 -17.69
CA GLU A 623 15.04 -1.00 -17.56
C GLU A 623 14.61 0.17 -16.66
N LEU A 624 15.29 0.40 -15.53
CA LEU A 624 14.96 1.52 -14.64
C LEU A 624 15.21 2.87 -15.32
N VAL A 625 16.31 2.99 -16.07
CA VAL A 625 16.64 4.21 -16.81
C VAL A 625 15.66 4.44 -17.97
N GLU A 626 15.24 3.37 -18.65
CA GLU A 626 14.25 3.42 -19.73
C GLU A 626 12.87 3.88 -19.26
N ARG A 627 12.45 3.43 -18.08
CA ARG A 627 11.15 3.77 -17.46
C ARG A 627 11.09 5.20 -16.94
N ALA A 628 12.24 5.82 -16.69
CA ALA A 628 12.34 7.17 -16.16
C ALA A 628 12.13 8.25 -17.22
N ARG A 629 11.56 9.39 -16.81
CA ARG A 629 11.53 10.63 -17.63
C ARG A 629 12.76 11.49 -17.36
N ALA A 630 13.25 11.48 -16.12
CA ALA A 630 14.49 12.13 -15.71
C ALA A 630 15.43 11.19 -14.94
N VAL A 631 16.73 11.39 -15.10
CA VAL A 631 17.80 10.79 -14.29
C VAL A 631 18.45 11.90 -13.47
N HIS A 632 18.56 11.73 -12.16
CA HIS A 632 19.13 12.70 -11.24
C HIS A 632 20.32 12.14 -10.47
N THR A 633 21.37 12.94 -10.29
CA THR A 633 22.54 12.59 -9.47
C THR A 633 23.20 13.83 -8.87
N SER A 634 24.13 13.61 -7.95
CA SER A 634 24.97 14.64 -7.32
C SER A 634 26.45 14.41 -7.62
N ALA A 635 27.29 15.43 -7.42
CA ALA A 635 28.75 15.27 -7.43
C ALA A 635 29.26 14.45 -6.24
N PHE A 636 28.50 14.37 -5.13
CA PHE A 636 28.82 13.47 -4.03
C PHE A 636 28.90 12.03 -4.53
N ALA A 637 27.94 11.58 -5.33
CA ALA A 637 27.93 10.25 -5.92
C ALA A 637 29.09 10.01 -6.92
N LEU A 638 29.59 11.07 -7.56
CA LEU A 638 30.74 11.03 -8.47
C LEU A 638 32.09 10.99 -7.75
N SER A 639 32.13 11.29 -6.45
CA SER A 639 33.40 11.48 -5.72
C SER A 639 34.25 10.22 -5.52
N ARG A 640 33.71 9.02 -5.72
CA ARG A 640 34.45 7.76 -5.49
C ARG A 640 34.13 6.67 -6.51
N ASP A 641 35.13 5.89 -6.88
CA ASP A 641 34.96 4.63 -7.59
C ASP A 641 34.63 3.47 -6.63
N PRO A 642 33.82 2.48 -7.04
CA PRO A 642 33.19 2.32 -8.36
C PRO A 642 31.89 3.12 -8.60
N GLN A 643 31.32 3.80 -7.60
CA GLN A 643 30.04 4.54 -7.72
C GLN A 643 30.05 5.58 -8.86
N ARG A 644 31.17 6.30 -9.05
CA ARG A 644 31.40 7.23 -10.16
C ARG A 644 31.10 6.60 -11.53
N LEU A 645 31.59 5.38 -11.78
CA LEU A 645 31.34 4.66 -13.02
C LEU A 645 29.87 4.27 -13.19
N ALA A 646 29.20 3.90 -12.10
CA ALA A 646 27.77 3.58 -12.10
C ALA A 646 26.92 4.82 -12.45
N VAL A 647 27.18 5.95 -11.77
CA VAL A 647 26.52 7.23 -12.03
C VAL A 647 26.74 7.69 -13.47
N ARG A 648 27.99 7.67 -13.94
CA ARG A 648 28.33 8.05 -15.32
C ARG A 648 27.60 7.17 -16.35
N ARG A 649 27.45 5.87 -16.09
CA ARG A 649 26.66 4.96 -16.95
C ARG A 649 25.20 5.37 -16.98
N ALA A 650 24.59 5.66 -15.84
CA ALA A 650 23.19 6.09 -15.76
C ALA A 650 22.96 7.39 -16.53
N MET A 651 23.82 8.41 -16.34
CA MET A 651 23.76 9.68 -17.06
C MET A 651 23.89 9.46 -18.58
N ARG A 652 24.90 8.71 -19.01
CA ARG A 652 25.14 8.43 -20.44
C ARG A 652 23.99 7.66 -21.08
N LEU A 653 23.38 6.71 -20.36
CA LEU A 653 22.22 5.98 -20.85
C LEU A 653 20.99 6.87 -20.94
N GLY A 654 20.73 7.68 -19.90
CA GLY A 654 19.65 8.67 -19.89
C GLY A 654 19.74 9.65 -21.06
N ALA A 655 20.92 10.23 -21.28
CA ALA A 655 21.15 11.15 -22.40
C ALA A 655 20.93 10.47 -23.76
N ARG A 656 21.41 9.24 -23.94
CA ARG A 656 21.21 8.46 -25.18
C ARG A 656 19.73 8.16 -25.45
N LEU A 657 18.94 7.96 -24.41
CA LEU A 657 17.50 7.69 -24.48
C LEU A 657 16.65 8.97 -24.51
N GLY A 658 17.28 10.16 -24.59
CA GLY A 658 16.57 11.45 -24.63
C GLY A 658 15.86 11.81 -23.33
N LYS A 659 16.32 11.29 -22.19
CA LYS A 659 15.78 11.63 -20.86
C LYS A 659 16.35 12.97 -20.40
N VAL A 660 15.64 13.64 -19.48
CA VAL A 660 16.20 14.79 -18.76
C VAL A 660 17.28 14.27 -17.82
N VAL A 661 18.54 14.64 -18.04
CA VAL A 661 19.63 14.29 -17.13
C VAL A 661 19.96 15.50 -16.28
N SER A 662 19.89 15.36 -14.97
CA SER A 662 20.15 16.44 -14.02
C SER A 662 21.30 16.13 -13.08
N LEU A 663 22.15 17.12 -12.88
CA LEU A 663 23.34 17.03 -12.04
C LEU A 663 23.35 18.17 -11.02
N ASP A 664 23.45 17.82 -9.74
CA ASP A 664 23.76 18.76 -8.68
C ASP A 664 25.28 18.79 -8.44
N PRO A 665 25.96 19.89 -8.78
CA PRO A 665 27.40 20.00 -8.57
C PRO A 665 27.80 19.87 -7.10
N ASN A 666 26.92 20.23 -6.15
CA ASN A 666 27.08 20.12 -4.68
C ASN A 666 28.51 19.78 -4.19
N TYR A 667 29.47 20.63 -4.49
CA TYR A 667 30.87 20.30 -4.30
C TYR A 667 31.27 20.74 -2.91
N ASP A 668 31.83 19.81 -2.14
CA ASP A 668 32.37 20.10 -0.82
C ASP A 668 33.74 19.42 -0.66
N PRO A 669 34.82 20.18 -0.38
CA PRO A 669 36.16 19.62 -0.24
C PRO A 669 36.29 18.64 0.93
N ARG A 670 35.34 18.60 1.88
CA ARG A 670 35.30 17.58 2.95
C ARG A 670 34.89 16.20 2.43
N VAL A 671 34.14 16.17 1.32
CA VAL A 671 33.69 14.93 0.67
C VAL A 671 34.64 14.53 -0.45
N TRP A 672 35.04 15.51 -1.26
CA TRP A 672 35.92 15.33 -2.43
C TRP A 672 37.09 16.30 -2.35
N PRO A 673 38.20 15.94 -1.66
CA PRO A 673 39.30 16.87 -1.38
C PRO A 673 40.09 17.31 -2.62
N ASP A 674 40.20 16.44 -3.62
CA ASP A 674 40.90 16.73 -4.87
C ASP A 674 40.00 17.52 -5.83
N ARG A 675 40.16 18.85 -5.81
CA ARG A 675 39.39 19.77 -6.66
C ARG A 675 39.69 19.59 -8.15
N GLU A 676 40.93 19.25 -8.50
CA GLU A 676 41.33 19.07 -9.90
C GLU A 676 40.67 17.81 -10.46
N GLU A 677 40.72 16.70 -9.72
CA GLU A 677 39.99 15.48 -10.07
C GLU A 677 38.47 15.72 -10.17
N ALA A 678 37.90 16.48 -9.23
CA ALA A 678 36.48 16.83 -9.26
C ALA A 678 36.12 17.56 -10.56
N TRP A 679 36.95 18.50 -11.01
CA TRP A 679 36.75 19.21 -12.27
C TRP A 679 36.89 18.32 -13.50
N GLU A 680 37.92 17.46 -13.53
CA GLU A 680 38.11 16.50 -14.63
C GLU A 680 36.87 15.61 -14.78
N VAL A 681 36.35 15.08 -13.68
CA VAL A 681 35.16 14.22 -13.70
C VAL A 681 33.90 15.01 -14.06
N LEU A 682 33.72 16.23 -13.54
CA LEU A 682 32.59 17.09 -13.93
C LEU A 682 32.62 17.37 -15.44
N ALA A 683 33.78 17.72 -15.99
CA ALA A 683 33.95 17.94 -17.43
C ALA A 683 33.62 16.71 -18.27
N GLU A 684 33.85 15.49 -17.77
CA GLU A 684 33.46 14.25 -18.46
C GLU A 684 31.95 14.01 -18.50
N VAL A 685 31.20 14.47 -17.48
CA VAL A 685 29.76 14.14 -17.33
C VAL A 685 28.82 15.28 -17.74
N LEU A 686 29.29 16.53 -17.73
CA LEU A 686 28.52 17.70 -18.16
C LEU A 686 27.97 17.59 -19.60
N PRO A 687 28.66 16.97 -20.59
CA PRO A 687 28.08 16.73 -21.91
C PRO A 687 26.80 15.87 -21.91
N TYR A 688 26.54 15.13 -20.84
CA TYR A 688 25.31 14.35 -20.68
C TYR A 688 24.21 15.13 -19.96
N ALA A 689 24.51 16.26 -19.31
CA ALA A 689 23.59 16.97 -18.44
C ALA A 689 22.66 17.92 -19.20
N THR A 690 21.36 17.68 -19.09
CA THR A 690 20.31 18.61 -19.53
C THR A 690 20.20 19.80 -18.58
N ILE A 691 20.19 19.54 -17.27
CA ILE A 691 20.02 20.59 -16.24
C ILE A 691 21.12 20.47 -15.19
N VAL A 692 21.83 21.56 -14.94
CA VAL A 692 22.83 21.64 -13.86
C VAL A 692 22.43 22.80 -12.95
N LYS A 693 22.38 22.58 -11.63
CA LYS A 693 21.91 23.62 -10.68
C LYS A 693 22.98 23.98 -9.62
N PRO A 694 24.06 24.67 -9.98
CA PRO A 694 25.04 25.13 -8.99
C PRO A 694 24.39 26.14 -8.03
N SER A 695 24.86 26.19 -6.79
CA SER A 695 24.72 27.38 -5.96
C SER A 695 25.93 28.30 -6.13
N LEU A 696 25.79 29.57 -5.76
CA LEU A 696 26.92 30.50 -5.69
C LEU A 696 28.05 29.97 -4.79
N GLU A 697 27.71 29.23 -3.74
CA GLU A 697 28.69 28.60 -2.86
C GLU A 697 29.42 27.43 -3.56
N ASP A 698 28.71 26.63 -4.37
CA ASP A 698 29.34 25.59 -5.19
C ASP A 698 30.31 26.20 -6.21
N ALA A 699 29.88 27.27 -6.90
CA ALA A 699 30.73 28.01 -7.82
C ALA A 699 31.97 28.58 -7.11
N ARG A 700 31.80 29.17 -5.92
CA ARG A 700 32.92 29.69 -5.13
C ARG A 700 33.96 28.61 -4.77
N ARG A 701 33.51 27.38 -4.49
CA ARG A 701 34.38 26.25 -4.13
C ARG A 701 35.06 25.61 -5.33
N LEU A 702 34.36 25.49 -6.45
CA LEU A 702 34.87 24.90 -7.69
C LEU A 702 35.84 25.85 -8.41
N PHE A 703 35.50 27.13 -8.51
CA PHE A 703 36.31 28.14 -9.17
C PHE A 703 37.26 28.82 -8.17
N ASP A 704 37.39 30.15 -8.22
CA ASP A 704 38.24 30.92 -7.33
C ASP A 704 37.40 31.58 -6.22
N PRO A 705 37.67 31.30 -4.93
CA PRO A 705 36.90 31.88 -3.84
C PRO A 705 37.01 33.41 -3.73
N ASN A 706 38.00 34.02 -4.37
CA ASN A 706 38.26 35.46 -4.34
C ASN A 706 37.53 36.25 -5.44
N MET A 707 36.89 35.57 -6.39
CA MET A 707 36.10 36.24 -7.42
C MET A 707 34.84 36.89 -6.82
N SER A 708 34.40 38.00 -7.43
CA SER A 708 33.12 38.62 -7.10
C SER A 708 31.96 37.71 -7.50
N ASP A 709 30.81 37.88 -6.85
CA ASP A 709 29.63 37.04 -7.12
C ASP A 709 29.18 37.09 -8.58
N ASP A 710 29.27 38.26 -9.22
CA ASP A 710 28.90 38.43 -10.63
C ASP A 710 29.92 37.78 -11.58
N ALA A 711 31.22 37.87 -11.27
CA ALA A 711 32.25 37.21 -12.06
C ALA A 711 32.20 35.67 -11.90
N LEU A 712 31.86 35.18 -10.70
CA LEU A 712 31.64 33.76 -10.45
C LEU A 712 30.43 33.24 -11.23
N GLU A 713 29.34 34.01 -11.27
CA GLU A 713 28.17 33.68 -12.07
C GLU A 713 28.53 33.57 -13.55
N GLU A 714 29.14 34.61 -14.13
CA GLU A 714 29.54 34.62 -15.54
C GLU A 714 30.45 33.43 -15.88
N ALA A 715 31.53 33.24 -15.11
CA ALA A 715 32.45 32.13 -15.32
C ALA A 715 31.78 30.76 -15.18
N CYS A 716 30.86 30.59 -14.23
CA CYS A 716 30.16 29.34 -14.01
C CYS A 716 29.19 29.03 -15.16
N LEU A 717 28.43 30.02 -15.63
CA LEU A 717 27.51 29.87 -16.75
C LEU A 717 28.28 29.50 -18.03
N ASP A 718 29.30 30.30 -18.39
CA ASP A 718 30.09 30.10 -19.60
C ASP A 718 30.78 28.73 -19.60
N THR A 719 31.49 28.41 -18.52
CA THR A 719 32.25 27.15 -18.43
C THR A 719 31.35 25.93 -18.49
N PHE A 720 30.19 25.95 -17.81
CA PHE A 720 29.29 24.79 -17.81
C PHE A 720 28.65 24.58 -19.18
N HIS A 721 28.29 25.66 -19.89
CA HIS A 721 27.78 25.56 -21.26
C HIS A 721 28.87 25.11 -22.25
N ASP A 722 30.10 25.63 -22.14
CA ASP A 722 31.25 25.20 -22.96
C ASP A 722 31.56 23.70 -22.78
N LEU A 723 31.35 23.18 -21.57
CA LEU A 723 31.49 21.75 -21.24
C LEU A 723 30.25 20.92 -21.61
N GLY A 724 29.21 21.52 -22.17
CA GLY A 724 28.07 20.82 -22.78
C GLY A 724 26.79 20.75 -21.97
N ALA A 725 26.69 21.45 -20.83
CA ALA A 725 25.42 21.56 -20.10
C ALA A 725 24.39 22.35 -20.93
N GLN A 726 23.17 21.83 -21.06
CA GLN A 726 22.14 22.50 -21.86
C GLN A 726 21.51 23.66 -21.10
N VAL A 727 21.20 23.48 -19.81
CA VAL A 727 20.61 24.51 -18.95
C VAL A 727 21.36 24.59 -17.62
N VAL A 728 21.73 25.81 -17.23
CA VAL A 728 22.33 26.12 -15.93
C VAL A 728 21.36 26.94 -15.09
N VAL A 729 20.99 26.43 -13.93
CA VAL A 729 20.08 27.08 -12.97
C VAL A 729 20.87 27.44 -11.72
N MET A 730 21.34 28.68 -11.62
CA MET A 730 22.20 29.12 -10.52
C MET A 730 21.41 29.81 -9.41
N THR A 731 21.49 29.29 -8.18
CA THR A 731 20.87 29.92 -7.00
C THR A 731 21.83 30.90 -6.32
N ARG A 732 21.42 32.17 -6.16
CA ARG A 732 22.20 33.25 -5.53
C ARG A 732 21.66 33.68 -4.17
N SER A 733 22.44 34.49 -3.46
CA SER A 733 21.98 35.25 -2.30
C SER A 733 20.84 36.23 -2.66
N GLY A 734 20.01 36.56 -1.67
CA GLY A 734 18.90 37.51 -1.87
C GLY A 734 17.65 36.91 -2.54
N GLY A 735 17.60 35.58 -2.71
CA GLY A 735 16.47 34.90 -3.33
C GLY A 735 16.40 35.08 -4.84
N VAL A 736 17.54 35.29 -5.51
CA VAL A 736 17.61 35.38 -6.96
C VAL A 736 18.08 34.04 -7.52
N VAL A 737 17.41 33.56 -8.57
CA VAL A 737 17.82 32.39 -9.33
C VAL A 737 18.04 32.82 -10.78
N VAL A 738 19.20 32.47 -11.32
CA VAL A 738 19.57 32.75 -12.71
C VAL A 738 19.41 31.49 -13.52
N VAL A 739 18.71 31.56 -14.64
CA VAL A 739 18.50 30.44 -15.55
C VAL A 739 19.12 30.80 -16.89
N SER A 740 20.02 29.97 -17.39
CA SER A 740 20.61 30.14 -18.73
C SER A 740 20.51 28.85 -19.54
N ASP A 741 20.14 29.00 -20.81
CA ASP A 741 20.11 27.92 -21.82
C ASP A 741 21.26 28.03 -22.83
N GLY A 742 22.29 28.83 -22.50
CA GLY A 742 23.42 29.15 -23.38
C GLY A 742 23.13 30.21 -24.44
N SER A 743 21.86 30.54 -24.70
CA SER A 743 21.45 31.58 -25.65
C SER A 743 20.84 32.81 -24.97
N SER A 744 20.24 32.60 -23.81
CA SER A 744 19.58 33.62 -23.01
C SER A 744 19.90 33.43 -21.52
N VAL A 745 19.74 34.53 -20.77
CA VAL A 745 19.90 34.54 -19.30
C VAL A 745 18.68 35.21 -18.70
N GLU A 746 17.90 34.45 -17.95
CA GLU A 746 16.72 34.91 -17.23
C GLU A 746 16.99 34.98 -15.72
N ARG A 747 16.47 36.01 -15.04
CA ARG A 747 16.62 36.18 -13.59
C ARG A 747 15.26 36.17 -12.92
N VAL A 748 15.06 35.21 -12.02
CA VAL A 748 13.82 35.02 -11.26
C VAL A 748 14.06 35.43 -9.81
N GLY A 749 13.35 36.46 -9.35
CA GLY A 749 13.44 36.96 -7.98
C GLY A 749 13.42 38.50 -7.88
N PRO A 750 13.60 39.07 -6.68
CA PRO A 750 13.88 38.37 -5.42
C PRO A 750 12.67 37.56 -4.93
N LEU A 751 12.91 36.29 -4.60
CA LEU A 751 11.92 35.40 -4.05
C LEU A 751 11.63 35.76 -2.58
N PRO A 752 10.39 35.52 -2.07
CA PRO A 752 10.03 35.88 -0.71
C PRO A 752 10.94 35.26 0.35
N LYS A 753 11.29 36.03 1.38
CA LYS A 753 12.03 35.51 2.53
C LYS A 753 11.16 34.54 3.33
N VAL A 754 11.77 33.44 3.78
CA VAL A 754 11.11 32.37 4.54
C VAL A 754 11.68 32.35 5.96
N ASN A 755 10.84 32.05 6.94
CA ASN A 755 11.31 31.82 8.31
C ASN A 755 11.98 30.43 8.41
N VAL A 756 13.26 30.39 8.81
CA VAL A 756 14.08 29.18 8.75
C VAL A 756 14.13 28.49 10.12
N GLN A 757 13.59 27.27 10.19
CA GLN A 757 13.73 26.38 11.35
C GLN A 757 14.85 25.34 11.16
N SER A 758 15.06 24.87 9.92
CA SER A 758 16.18 24.00 9.54
C SER A 758 16.52 24.17 8.06
N VAL A 759 17.81 24.22 7.73
CA VAL A 759 18.30 24.33 6.34
C VAL A 759 18.49 22.96 5.65
N THR A 760 18.51 21.87 6.41
CA THR A 760 18.76 20.52 5.85
C THR A 760 17.63 20.07 4.93
N GLY A 761 17.96 19.56 3.74
CA GLY A 761 17.01 19.06 2.75
C GLY A 761 16.25 20.12 1.92
N ALA A 762 16.40 21.42 2.22
CA ALA A 762 15.71 22.48 1.48
C ALA A 762 16.19 22.58 0.01
N ARG A 763 17.49 22.34 -0.22
CA ARG A 763 18.04 22.30 -1.58
C ARG A 763 17.49 21.12 -2.38
N ASP A 764 17.33 19.97 -1.74
CA ASP A 764 16.83 18.74 -2.37
C ASP A 764 15.34 18.88 -2.71
N ALA A 765 14.58 19.55 -1.82
CA ALA A 765 13.19 19.94 -2.06
C ALA A 765 13.05 20.88 -3.26
N PHE A 766 13.92 21.90 -3.35
CA PHE A 766 13.97 22.81 -4.51
C PHE A 766 14.26 22.04 -5.81
N TRP A 767 15.29 21.18 -5.81
CA TRP A 767 15.64 20.36 -6.98
C TRP A 767 14.49 19.49 -7.46
N SER A 768 13.83 18.82 -6.52
CA SER A 768 12.70 17.94 -6.81
C SER A 768 11.55 18.69 -7.45
N ALA A 769 11.18 19.83 -6.89
CA ALA A 769 10.11 20.67 -7.39
C ALA A 769 10.46 21.30 -8.76
N LEU A 770 11.72 21.72 -8.96
CA LEU A 770 12.21 22.21 -10.24
C LEU A 770 12.09 21.13 -11.33
N LEU A 771 12.54 19.91 -11.04
CA LEU A 771 12.44 18.77 -11.97
C LEU A 771 10.99 18.41 -12.26
N VAL A 772 10.15 18.34 -11.22
CA VAL A 772 8.72 18.04 -11.38
C VAL A 772 8.04 19.09 -12.26
N ALA A 773 8.25 20.38 -11.99
CA ALA A 773 7.65 21.46 -12.79
C ALA A 773 8.14 21.47 -14.24
N HIS A 774 9.43 21.24 -14.46
CA HIS A 774 9.98 21.11 -15.80
C HIS A 774 9.38 19.90 -16.55
N LEU A 775 9.26 18.75 -15.88
CA LEU A 775 8.60 17.57 -16.44
C LEU A 775 7.10 17.80 -16.68
N ASP A 776 6.44 18.62 -15.88
CA ASP A 776 5.04 19.03 -16.10
C ASP A 776 4.91 20.07 -17.24
N GLY A 777 6.02 20.47 -17.87
CA GLY A 777 6.04 21.40 -19.01
C GLY A 777 5.89 22.87 -18.63
N LYS A 778 6.13 23.23 -17.36
CA LYS A 778 6.12 24.63 -16.91
C LYS A 778 7.37 25.36 -17.40
N ASP A 779 7.24 26.67 -17.67
CA ASP A 779 8.37 27.53 -18.01
C ASP A 779 9.36 27.70 -16.84
N TRP A 780 10.55 28.23 -17.12
CA TRP A 780 11.59 28.38 -16.09
C TRP A 780 11.18 29.30 -14.93
N PRO A 781 10.55 30.47 -15.16
CA PRO A 781 10.07 31.31 -14.07
C PRO A 781 9.07 30.63 -13.14
N THR A 782 8.10 29.92 -13.70
CA THR A 782 7.10 29.19 -12.92
C THR A 782 7.74 28.03 -12.19
N SER A 783 8.62 27.28 -12.85
CA SER A 783 9.35 26.16 -12.24
C SER A 783 10.20 26.62 -11.05
N VAL A 784 10.91 27.74 -11.17
CA VAL A 784 11.72 28.32 -10.08
C VAL A 784 10.85 28.80 -8.92
N ARG A 785 9.76 29.53 -9.20
CA ARG A 785 8.86 30.00 -8.12
C ARG A 785 8.20 28.83 -7.40
N PHE A 786 7.78 27.81 -8.13
CA PHE A 786 7.25 26.58 -7.54
C PHE A 786 8.29 25.86 -6.67
N ALA A 787 9.52 25.73 -7.18
CA ALA A 787 10.63 25.15 -6.41
C ALA A 787 10.93 25.92 -5.12
N HIS A 788 10.82 27.25 -5.16
CA HIS A 788 10.96 28.10 -3.99
C HIS A 788 9.86 27.87 -2.95
N GLU A 789 8.59 27.78 -3.36
CA GLU A 789 7.47 27.50 -2.44
C GLU A 789 7.63 26.15 -1.74
N VAL A 790 8.02 25.11 -2.49
CA VAL A 790 8.26 23.78 -1.91
C VAL A 790 9.45 23.78 -0.95
N ALA A 791 10.54 24.47 -1.31
CA ALA A 791 11.67 24.65 -0.40
C ALA A 791 11.28 25.44 0.85
N ALA A 792 10.41 26.45 0.72
CA ALA A 792 9.92 27.26 1.82
C ALA A 792 9.13 26.44 2.85
N LEU A 793 8.26 25.54 2.38
CA LEU A 793 7.54 24.61 3.24
C LEU A 793 8.51 23.75 4.07
N LYS A 794 9.58 23.25 3.44
CA LYS A 794 10.60 22.47 4.15
C LYS A 794 11.41 23.32 5.13
N LEU A 795 11.78 24.54 4.78
CA LEU A 795 12.51 25.44 5.70
C LEU A 795 11.73 25.72 6.99
N GLY A 796 10.39 25.66 6.95
CA GLY A 796 9.51 25.83 8.10
C GLY A 796 9.35 24.61 9.01
N MET A 797 9.98 23.47 8.73
CA MET A 797 9.77 22.21 9.48
C MET A 797 11.08 21.41 9.72
N GLU A 798 11.11 20.64 10.80
CA GLU A 798 12.17 19.66 11.10
C GLU A 798 11.91 18.32 10.39
N GLY A 799 12.96 17.66 9.91
CA GLY A 799 12.82 16.41 9.16
C GLY A 799 12.08 16.57 7.82
N HIS A 800 11.54 15.48 7.32
CA HIS A 800 10.84 15.39 6.03
C HIS A 800 9.41 15.94 6.15
N VAL A 801 8.91 16.66 5.13
CA VAL A 801 7.46 17.02 5.08
C VAL A 801 6.65 15.71 5.02
N GLU A 802 5.80 15.42 6.00
CA GLU A 802 5.14 14.11 6.08
C GLU A 802 3.94 13.94 5.14
N ARG A 803 3.29 15.05 4.75
CA ARG A 803 2.11 15.03 3.87
C ARG A 803 2.51 15.20 2.40
N MET A 804 1.65 14.71 1.51
CA MET A 804 1.72 15.05 0.09
C MET A 804 1.54 16.56 -0.10
N ILE A 805 2.24 17.11 -1.09
CA ILE A 805 2.16 18.51 -1.46
C ILE A 805 1.28 18.61 -2.71
N ASP A 806 0.14 19.30 -2.59
CA ASP A 806 -0.73 19.56 -3.74
C ASP A 806 -0.08 20.57 -4.68
N ARG A 807 0.65 20.05 -5.66
CA ARG A 807 1.34 20.84 -6.67
C ARG A 807 0.41 21.62 -7.59
N GLU A 808 -0.79 21.11 -7.89
CA GLU A 808 -1.74 21.79 -8.78
C GLU A 808 -2.31 23.06 -8.13
N THR A 809 -2.56 22.98 -6.82
CA THR A 809 -2.95 24.16 -6.06
C THR A 809 -1.81 25.19 -5.98
N LEU A 810 -0.56 24.75 -5.85
CA LEU A 810 0.58 25.65 -5.91
C LEU A 810 0.74 26.28 -7.30
N TYR A 811 0.60 25.52 -8.39
CA TYR A 811 0.62 26.07 -9.76
C TYR A 811 -0.46 27.13 -9.96
N ARG A 812 -1.72 26.85 -9.58
CA ARG A 812 -2.81 27.82 -9.69
C ARG A 812 -2.55 29.10 -8.89
N ARG A 813 -2.00 29.00 -7.69
CA ARG A 813 -1.64 30.18 -6.88
C ARG A 813 -0.57 31.03 -7.56
N LEU A 814 0.42 30.40 -8.18
CA LEU A 814 1.48 31.09 -8.92
C LEU A 814 0.94 31.78 -10.18
N GLU A 815 0.01 31.15 -10.89
CA GLU A 815 -0.67 31.70 -12.07
C GLU A 815 -1.56 32.91 -11.68
N GLN A 816 -2.37 32.79 -10.62
CA GLN A 816 -3.22 33.88 -10.12
C GLN A 816 -2.42 35.06 -9.54
N GLY A 817 -1.27 34.78 -8.92
CA GLY A 817 -0.37 35.81 -8.41
C GLY A 817 0.40 36.57 -9.49
N ALA A 818 0.50 36.02 -10.71
CA ALA A 818 1.10 36.68 -11.85
C ALA A 818 0.15 37.73 -12.48
N ASP A 819 -1.15 37.42 -12.57
CA ASP A 819 -2.17 38.34 -13.11
C ASP A 819 -2.44 39.57 -12.24
N GLN A 820 -2.15 39.52 -10.94
CA GLN A 820 -2.27 40.68 -10.05
C GLN A 820 -1.05 41.61 -10.04
N ARG A 821 0.03 41.25 -10.77
CA ARG A 821 1.28 42.03 -10.86
C ARG A 821 1.64 42.47 -12.28
N ALA A 822 0.85 42.07 -13.28
CA ALA A 822 0.84 42.64 -14.64
C ALA A 822 -0.10 43.85 -14.68
#